data_AF-A0A662ALH0-F1
#
_entry.id   AF-A0A662ALH0-F1
#
_cell.length_a   1.000
_cell.length_b   1.000
_cell.length_c   1.000
_cell.angle_alpha   90.00
_cell.angle_beta   90.00
_cell.angle_gamma   90.00
#
_symmetry.space_group_name_H-M   'P 1'
#
loop_
_entity.id
_entity.type
_entity.pdbx_description
1 polymer ?
#
loop_
_entity_poly.entity_id
_entity_poly.type
_entity_poly.pdbx_seq_one_letter_code
_entity_poly.pdbx_strand_id
1 'polypeptide(L)'
;MPLKWSFTVVSSHFSSVQASAIAEQALTANFLNQTLTLKTGSNYNIKQTIVRKLPFIIILILVFSFKSQIYSQSIILNRNLNWTKSVKKIKNEQINKNKALIYHLLRFKNANYASRKDFLPVYDELIALNSEKYSVELRDMQFVVLTSDEKKLFTKNQIPFKIEYDKEILYQRKAPHLSISVFPFKQNVQNGEIYKLTSFKIVLTEQSSSTKTSKTKSFNTLNSVLSSGNWVKIKIQESGIYRISFNELENLGISNPQNLRIFGNGGSMLSYSNEDEQPDDLSEIDILVKDNYILFYGDGTVQWKYDSLNQVFKQTMNLYSDYAYYFLSSDYNNGRDNKIKPELQSTKPTTKTITIFDDFAYHEIDSINLIKSGRLWVGELFDFQTEYDFNFNFPNLVAGNSISLNSSLLARSPISSSFSISFAGAVFNSTFSSVSYDYIATYATHKNENFTTPSPSGDVINIKLTYNKSTASSLAWLDYITLNVQRSLELTSDQMTFRSINSIGIGEVSEFNLSNTNTDVQVWEITDPGRPKIIQTTPQTNKLTFRLNTDSLRTFIAYNRNSFLAPVLEGSDLGIVKNQNLHGIMQTDMVIVSHPKFISYAEQLKKIHEEHDQLEVSLVSTVEVYNEFSSGAPDVSSIRNFLKMLYDRAATQN
;
A
#
# COMPACT_ATOMS: atom_id res chain seq x y z
N MET A 1 -17.66 13.36 22.19
CA MET A 1 -17.70 12.38 21.09
C MET A 1 -16.67 12.84 20.08
N PRO A 2 -15.54 12.13 19.87
CA PRO A 2 -14.69 12.40 18.73
C PRO A 2 -15.32 11.76 17.48
N LEU A 3 -15.26 12.49 16.38
CA LEU A 3 -15.82 12.13 15.08
C LEU A 3 -15.27 10.78 14.62
N LYS A 4 -16.17 9.79 14.53
CA LYS A 4 -15.93 8.59 13.71
C LYS A 4 -16.09 9.00 12.25
N TRP A 5 -15.09 8.68 11.44
CA TRP A 5 -15.21 8.67 9.99
C TRP A 5 -16.39 7.75 9.61
N SER A 6 -17.49 8.33 9.14
CA SER A 6 -18.61 7.61 8.57
C SER A 6 -18.47 7.61 7.05
N PHE A 7 -18.23 6.44 6.46
CA PHE A 7 -18.56 6.21 5.06
C PHE A 7 -20.08 6.02 4.97
N THR A 8 -20.79 7.05 4.52
CA THR A 8 -22.22 6.97 4.25
C THR A 8 -22.44 6.68 2.77
N VAL A 9 -22.84 5.45 2.45
CA VAL A 9 -23.51 5.15 1.18
C VAL A 9 -24.98 5.53 1.37
N VAL A 10 -25.41 6.64 0.77
CA VAL A 10 -26.81 7.09 0.85
C VAL A 10 -27.64 6.34 -0.19
N SER A 11 -28.50 5.42 0.26
CA SER A 11 -29.72 5.07 -0.46
C SER A 11 -30.85 5.95 0.07
N SER A 12 -31.57 6.59 -0.86
CA SER A 12 -32.63 7.56 -0.60
C SER A 12 -33.79 6.97 0.19
N HIS A 13 -34.29 7.67 1.22
CA HIS A 13 -35.71 7.88 1.54
C HIS A 13 -35.83 9.05 2.55
N PHE A 14 -36.51 10.13 2.16
CA PHE A 14 -36.71 11.37 2.91
C PHE A 14 -37.86 11.26 3.93
N SER A 15 -37.70 11.87 5.11
CA SER A 15 -38.77 12.69 5.71
C SER A 15 -38.19 13.68 6.74
N SER A 16 -38.69 14.91 6.66
CA SER A 16 -38.35 16.13 7.39
C SER A 16 -38.88 16.17 8.83
N VAL A 17 -38.22 16.86 9.76
CA VAL A 17 -38.83 17.83 10.72
C VAL A 17 -37.77 18.83 11.27
N GLN A 18 -38.26 20.07 11.38
CA GLN A 18 -37.78 21.40 11.81
C GLN A 18 -36.71 21.58 12.90
N ALA A 19 -36.03 22.73 12.74
CA ALA A 19 -35.09 23.39 13.65
C ALA A 19 -35.76 24.36 14.64
N SER A 20 -35.06 24.66 15.75
CA SER A 20 -35.21 25.90 16.52
C SER A 20 -33.87 26.33 17.13
N ALA A 21 -33.50 27.57 16.87
CA ALA A 21 -32.27 28.25 17.31
C ALA A 21 -32.35 28.75 18.76
N ILE A 22 -31.18 28.97 19.40
CA ILE A 22 -30.91 30.02 20.40
C ILE A 22 -29.42 30.43 20.26
N ALA A 23 -29.19 31.74 20.23
CA ALA A 23 -27.90 32.42 20.16
C ALA A 23 -27.42 32.83 21.57
N GLU A 24 -26.10 32.94 21.80
CA GLU A 24 -25.57 33.86 22.82
C GLU A 24 -24.11 34.29 22.54
N GLN A 25 -23.77 35.45 23.09
CA GLN A 25 -22.79 36.45 22.65
C GLN A 25 -21.33 36.15 23.00
N ALA A 26 -20.40 36.65 22.17
CA ALA A 26 -18.97 36.68 22.41
C ALA A 26 -18.54 38.00 23.09
N LEU A 27 -17.67 37.87 24.11
CA LEU A 27 -16.96 38.96 24.80
C LEU A 27 -15.53 39.06 24.28
N THR A 28 -15.15 40.28 23.89
CA THR A 28 -13.84 40.75 23.46
C THR A 28 -12.80 40.81 24.59
N ALA A 29 -11.53 40.48 24.31
CA ALA A 29 -10.39 41.06 25.02
C ALA A 29 -9.11 41.07 24.16
N ASN A 30 -8.55 42.26 24.04
CA ASN A 30 -7.30 42.65 23.35
C ASN A 30 -6.05 41.99 23.94
N PHE A 31 -5.02 41.76 23.11
CA PHE A 31 -3.63 41.82 23.54
C PHE A 31 -2.76 42.61 22.55
N LEU A 32 -2.02 43.56 23.12
CA LEU A 32 -1.12 44.52 22.47
C LEU A 32 0.20 43.88 22.02
N ASN A 33 0.70 44.40 20.90
CA ASN A 33 2.07 44.28 20.40
C ASN A 33 3.13 44.84 21.38
N GLN A 34 4.28 44.17 21.49
CA GLN A 34 5.55 44.82 21.83
C GLN A 34 6.68 44.32 20.92
N THR A 35 7.41 45.29 20.37
CA THR A 35 8.49 45.15 19.40
C THR A 35 9.86 45.29 20.09
N LEU A 36 10.83 44.60 19.50
CA LEU A 36 12.27 44.48 19.76
C LEU A 36 13.05 45.73 20.24
N THR A 37 14.13 45.47 20.99
CA THR A 37 15.43 46.16 20.80
C THR A 37 16.60 45.28 21.30
N LEU A 38 17.56 44.98 20.43
CA LEU A 38 18.85 44.35 20.75
C LEU A 38 19.97 45.39 20.56
N LYS A 39 20.88 45.49 21.54
CA LYS A 39 22.10 46.31 21.50
C LYS A 39 23.34 45.41 21.48
N THR A 40 24.32 45.86 20.72
CA THR A 40 25.58 45.22 20.27
C THR A 40 26.78 45.46 21.19
N GLY A 41 27.80 44.59 21.08
CA GLY A 41 29.22 44.83 21.42
C GLY A 41 29.76 43.94 22.56
N SER A 42 31.01 43.46 22.61
CA SER A 42 32.18 43.43 21.74
C SER A 42 33.22 42.47 22.38
N ASN A 43 34.13 41.90 21.58
CA ASN A 43 35.26 41.03 21.94
C ASN A 43 36.17 41.56 23.07
N TYR A 44 36.78 40.65 23.86
CA TYR A 44 38.20 40.74 24.28
C TYR A 44 38.73 39.39 24.80
N ASN A 45 40.00 39.11 24.52
CA ASN A 45 40.72 37.85 24.72
C ASN A 45 42.10 38.20 25.31
N ILE A 46 42.49 37.75 26.51
CA ILE A 46 43.88 37.82 27.04
C ILE A 46 44.17 36.62 27.96
N LYS A 47 45.34 35.99 27.73
CA LYS A 47 45.99 34.89 28.46
C LYS A 47 46.89 35.37 29.62
N GLN A 48 47.34 34.40 30.45
CA GLN A 48 48.51 34.35 31.36
C GLN A 48 48.24 34.63 32.86
N THR A 49 48.89 34.09 33.92
CA THR A 49 49.90 33.02 34.21
C THR A 49 50.02 33.02 35.77
N ILE A 50 49.69 31.92 36.50
CA ILE A 50 50.58 31.06 37.35
C ILE A 50 51.15 31.66 38.67
N VAL A 51 50.70 31.07 39.81
CA VAL A 51 51.49 30.42 40.91
C VAL A 51 51.60 30.98 42.36
N ARG A 52 51.28 30.07 43.32
CA ARG A 52 51.78 29.81 44.72
C ARG A 52 51.19 30.66 45.89
N LYS A 53 50.88 30.16 47.12
CA LYS A 53 51.11 28.91 47.91
C LYS A 53 50.03 28.72 49.03
N LEU A 54 49.59 27.46 49.23
CA LEU A 54 49.36 26.63 50.47
C LEU A 54 48.61 27.16 51.73
N PRO A 55 48.05 26.29 52.63
CA PRO A 55 47.79 24.83 52.56
C PRO A 55 46.44 24.32 53.17
N PHE A 56 46.23 22.99 53.11
CA PHE A 56 45.33 22.13 53.92
C PHE A 56 43.81 22.25 53.68
N ILE A 57 43.23 21.29 52.95
CA ILE A 57 42.54 20.13 53.55
C ILE A 57 42.19 19.12 52.44
N ILE A 58 42.71 17.93 52.64
CA ILE A 58 42.34 16.68 52.00
C ILE A 58 40.89 16.35 52.45
N ILE A 59 39.92 16.91 51.73
CA ILE A 59 38.54 16.38 51.56
C ILE A 59 38.27 16.44 50.06
N LEU A 60 39.06 15.64 49.34
CA LEU A 60 38.93 15.40 47.91
C LEU A 60 38.05 14.13 47.78
N ILE A 61 37.08 14.18 46.86
CA ILE A 61 36.37 13.02 46.26
C ILE A 61 35.24 12.37 47.09
N LEU A 62 34.26 13.14 47.60
CA LEU A 62 32.95 12.54 47.92
C LEU A 62 31.70 13.45 47.84
N VAL A 63 31.80 14.69 47.34
CA VAL A 63 30.65 15.63 47.33
C VAL A 63 30.28 16.19 45.95
N PHE A 64 31.02 15.84 44.87
CA PHE A 64 30.63 16.17 43.48
C PHE A 64 30.05 14.97 42.72
N SER A 65 29.16 14.23 43.37
CA SER A 65 28.20 13.34 42.71
C SER A 65 26.77 13.73 43.05
N PHE A 66 26.47 15.03 43.03
CA PHE A 66 25.11 15.44 42.70
C PHE A 66 24.95 15.29 41.19
N LYS A 67 24.56 14.08 40.77
CA LYS A 67 23.75 13.93 39.57
C LYS A 67 22.62 14.94 39.74
N SER A 68 22.60 15.97 38.90
CA SER A 68 21.38 16.71 38.63
C SER A 68 20.36 15.67 38.16
N GLN A 69 19.53 15.19 39.09
CA GLN A 69 18.26 14.58 38.74
C GLN A 69 17.48 15.70 38.06
N ILE A 70 17.55 15.73 36.73
CA ILE A 70 16.53 16.38 35.93
C ILE A 70 15.26 15.66 36.34
N TYR A 71 14.43 16.30 37.17
CA TYR A 71 13.12 15.79 37.49
C TYR A 71 12.38 15.68 36.16
N SER A 72 12.14 14.45 35.70
CA SER A 72 11.19 14.20 34.62
C SER A 72 9.87 14.83 35.07
N GLN A 73 9.38 15.81 34.31
CA GLN A 73 8.12 16.46 34.63
C GLN A 73 7.01 15.42 34.47
N SER A 74 6.35 15.09 35.57
CA SER A 74 5.21 14.19 35.56
C SER A 74 3.92 14.99 35.61
N ILE A 75 3.05 14.77 34.64
CA ILE A 75 1.70 15.34 34.61
C ILE A 75 0.80 14.37 35.37
N ILE A 76 0.14 14.86 36.42
CA ILE A 76 -0.75 14.05 37.25
C ILE A 76 -2.19 14.49 37.03
N LEU A 77 -3.02 13.58 36.53
CA LEU A 77 -4.42 13.82 36.22
C LEU A 77 -5.30 13.00 37.17
N ASN A 78 -6.05 13.69 38.04
CA ASN A 78 -6.96 13.05 38.98
C ASN A 78 -8.28 12.69 38.30
N ARG A 79 -8.76 11.46 38.48
CA ARG A 79 -10.04 10.98 37.93
C ARG A 79 -10.90 10.33 39.01
N ASN A 80 -12.18 10.71 39.01
CA ASN A 80 -13.20 10.20 39.93
C ASN A 80 -14.32 9.54 39.11
N LEU A 81 -14.61 8.27 39.43
CA LEU A 81 -15.72 7.53 38.85
C LEU A 81 -16.96 7.75 39.70
N ASN A 82 -17.81 8.67 39.25
CA ASN A 82 -19.07 8.97 39.91
C ASN A 82 -20.11 7.88 39.58
N TRP A 83 -20.08 6.80 40.35
CA TRP A 83 -21.02 5.68 40.25
C TRP A 83 -22.46 6.13 40.55
N THR A 84 -23.37 5.81 39.64
CA THR A 84 -24.81 6.05 39.79
C THR A 84 -25.52 4.73 40.07
N LYS A 85 -26.70 4.79 40.69
CA LYS A 85 -27.55 3.59 40.89
C LYS A 85 -27.79 2.87 39.57
N SER A 86 -27.87 1.54 39.63
CA SER A 86 -28.10 0.72 38.44
C SER A 86 -29.42 1.11 37.78
N VAL A 87 -29.40 1.25 36.45
CA VAL A 87 -30.57 1.63 35.65
C VAL A 87 -31.11 0.40 34.94
N LYS A 88 -32.44 0.25 34.93
CA LYS A 88 -33.14 -0.76 34.14
C LYS A 88 -33.13 -0.34 32.68
N LYS A 89 -32.43 -1.06 31.80
CA LYS A 89 -32.52 -0.86 30.35
C LYS A 89 -33.37 -1.98 29.76
N ILE A 90 -34.47 -1.62 29.10
CA ILE A 90 -35.35 -2.56 28.39
C ILE A 90 -34.82 -2.68 26.96
N LYS A 91 -34.54 -3.90 26.52
CA LYS A 91 -34.34 -4.22 25.10
C LYS A 91 -35.55 -5.02 24.65
N ASN A 92 -36.32 -4.47 23.70
CA ASN A 92 -37.33 -5.25 22.99
C ASN A 92 -36.60 -6.09 21.95
N GLU A 93 -36.64 -7.42 22.09
CA GLU A 93 -36.35 -8.32 20.98
C GLU A 93 -37.63 -8.66 20.23
N GLN A 94 -37.45 -9.17 19.00
CA GLN A 94 -38.44 -9.32 17.95
C GLN A 94 -39.86 -9.74 18.40
N ILE A 95 -40.83 -9.24 17.64
CA ILE A 95 -42.31 -9.24 17.75
C ILE A 95 -42.96 -10.59 18.17
N ASN A 96 -42.24 -11.72 18.14
CA ASN A 96 -42.83 -13.05 18.36
C ASN A 96 -42.57 -13.70 19.74
N LYS A 97 -41.84 -13.06 20.66
CA LYS A 97 -41.73 -13.53 22.06
C LYS A 97 -41.72 -12.33 23.00
N ASN A 98 -42.89 -11.95 23.53
CA ASN A 98 -43.08 -10.90 24.55
C ASN A 98 -42.35 -11.23 25.87
N LYS A 99 -41.01 -11.16 25.88
CA LYS A 99 -40.17 -11.14 27.08
C LYS A 99 -39.23 -9.96 26.98
N ALA A 100 -39.58 -8.86 27.66
CA ALA A 100 -38.65 -7.78 27.89
C ALA A 100 -37.49 -8.28 28.75
N LEU A 101 -36.28 -8.32 28.20
CA LEU A 101 -35.08 -8.53 29.01
C LEU A 101 -34.75 -7.20 29.70
N ILE A 102 -34.87 -7.19 31.03
CA ILE A 102 -34.48 -6.06 31.87
C ILE A 102 -33.03 -6.27 32.27
N TYR A 103 -32.13 -5.47 31.70
CA TYR A 103 -30.73 -5.47 32.12
C TYR A 103 -30.54 -4.44 33.23
N HIS A 104 -29.91 -4.86 34.31
CA HIS A 104 -29.41 -3.98 35.36
C HIS A 104 -27.93 -3.70 35.05
N LEU A 105 -27.62 -2.45 34.70
CA LEU A 105 -26.25 -2.06 34.34
C LEU A 105 -25.63 -1.25 35.47
N LEU A 106 -24.39 -1.60 35.82
CA LEU A 106 -23.51 -0.71 36.56
C LEU A 106 -23.13 0.48 35.66
N ARG A 107 -23.16 1.70 36.21
CA ARG A 107 -22.89 2.93 35.45
C ARG A 107 -22.19 3.96 36.32
N PHE A 108 -21.29 4.71 35.68
CA PHE A 108 -20.80 6.01 36.16
C PHE A 108 -20.89 7.03 35.02
N LYS A 109 -20.69 8.31 35.36
CA LYS A 109 -20.67 9.40 34.36
C LYS A 109 -19.65 9.09 33.26
N ASN A 110 -20.08 9.11 31.99
CA ASN A 110 -19.28 8.81 30.78
C ASN A 110 -18.78 7.36 30.63
N ALA A 111 -19.39 6.38 31.32
CA ALA A 111 -19.05 4.97 31.12
C ALA A 111 -19.30 4.51 29.66
N ASN A 112 -18.32 3.80 29.09
CA ASN A 112 -18.43 3.12 27.80
C ASN A 112 -18.69 1.61 28.02
N TYR A 113 -19.46 1.01 27.11
CA TYR A 113 -19.83 -0.41 27.14
C TYR A 113 -19.48 -1.15 25.85
N ALA A 114 -19.02 -0.43 24.81
CA ALA A 114 -18.80 -0.98 23.48
C ALA A 114 -17.55 -1.86 23.38
N SER A 115 -16.61 -1.71 24.31
CA SER A 115 -15.31 -2.40 24.32
C SER A 115 -15.34 -3.80 24.90
N ARG A 116 -16.45 -4.24 25.53
CA ARG A 116 -16.55 -5.56 26.17
C ARG A 116 -17.88 -6.26 25.86
N LYS A 117 -17.80 -7.57 25.59
CA LYS A 117 -18.97 -8.43 25.34
C LYS A 117 -19.82 -8.71 26.58
N ASP A 118 -19.31 -8.34 27.76
CA ASP A 118 -19.86 -8.68 29.05
C ASP A 118 -20.69 -7.54 29.68
N PHE A 119 -20.87 -6.44 28.93
CA PHE A 119 -21.67 -5.26 29.27
C PHE A 119 -21.27 -4.57 30.59
N LEU A 120 -20.05 -4.82 31.09
CA LEU A 120 -19.49 -4.08 32.21
C LEU A 120 -18.94 -2.72 31.74
N PRO A 121 -19.15 -1.65 32.51
CA PRO A 121 -18.69 -0.32 32.12
C PRO A 121 -17.15 -0.22 32.17
N VAL A 122 -16.60 0.48 31.19
CA VAL A 122 -15.18 0.85 31.08
C VAL A 122 -15.05 2.37 31.11
N TYR A 123 -13.98 2.86 31.73
CA TYR A 123 -13.63 4.27 31.69
C TYR A 123 -12.75 4.53 30.47
N ASP A 124 -13.20 5.40 29.56
CA ASP A 124 -12.42 5.80 28.39
C ASP A 124 -12.18 7.31 28.40
N GLU A 125 -10.96 7.71 28.07
CA GLU A 125 -10.58 9.11 27.94
C GLU A 125 -9.56 9.31 26.83
N LEU A 126 -9.68 10.42 26.10
CA LEU A 126 -8.69 10.90 25.15
C LEU A 126 -8.06 12.18 25.70
N ILE A 127 -6.75 12.18 25.93
CA ILE A 127 -6.01 13.27 26.57
C ILE A 127 -5.04 13.85 25.56
N ALA A 128 -5.13 15.14 25.25
CA ALA A 128 -4.16 15.83 24.40
C ALA A 128 -2.77 15.81 25.06
N LEU A 129 -1.74 15.52 24.26
CA LEU A 129 -0.36 15.50 24.71
C LEU A 129 0.47 16.53 23.95
N ASN A 130 1.52 17.02 24.59
CA ASN A 130 2.50 17.90 23.93
C ASN A 130 3.55 17.10 23.13
N SER A 131 3.66 15.80 23.38
CA SER A 131 4.56 14.87 22.68
C SER A 131 4.02 13.44 22.76
N GLU A 132 4.50 12.55 21.89
CA GLU A 132 4.19 11.11 21.94
C GLU A 132 4.95 10.37 23.07
N LYS A 133 5.84 11.06 23.78
CA LYS A 133 6.88 10.45 24.62
C LYS A 133 6.48 10.40 26.09
N TYR A 134 5.30 9.87 26.39
CA TYR A 134 4.85 9.71 27.78
C TYR A 134 4.75 8.23 28.14
N SER A 135 5.37 7.85 29.26
CA SER A 135 4.93 6.65 29.98
C SER A 135 3.67 6.99 30.77
N VAL A 136 2.83 5.98 30.99
CA VAL A 136 1.53 6.13 31.64
C VAL A 136 1.44 5.08 32.73
N GLU A 137 1.09 5.52 33.93
CA GLU A 137 0.86 4.67 35.10
C GLU A 137 -0.41 5.13 35.83
N LEU A 138 -1.18 4.17 36.36
CA LEU A 138 -2.28 4.47 37.26
C LEU A 138 -1.78 4.40 38.71
N ARG A 139 -1.98 5.46 39.49
CA ARG A 139 -1.61 5.54 40.92
C ARG A 139 -2.78 5.93 41.79
N ASP A 140 -2.59 5.78 43.11
CA ASP A 140 -3.52 6.21 44.16
C ASP A 140 -4.97 5.71 43.96
N MET A 141 -5.10 4.48 43.45
CA MET A 141 -6.38 3.86 43.16
C MET A 141 -7.18 3.58 44.44
N GLN A 142 -8.39 4.12 44.52
CA GLN A 142 -9.33 3.89 45.62
C GLN A 142 -10.45 2.95 45.19
N PHE A 143 -10.86 2.08 46.10
CA PHE A 143 -11.79 1.00 45.81
C PHE A 143 -12.91 0.91 46.84
N VAL A 144 -14.08 0.47 46.40
CA VAL A 144 -15.20 0.12 47.27
C VAL A 144 -15.70 -1.27 46.89
N VAL A 145 -16.10 -2.06 47.89
CA VAL A 145 -16.70 -3.39 47.68
C VAL A 145 -18.05 -3.25 47.00
N LEU A 146 -18.37 -4.16 46.07
CA LEU A 146 -19.70 -4.19 45.47
C LEU A 146 -20.80 -4.45 46.51
N THR A 147 -21.92 -3.74 46.38
CA THR A 147 -23.12 -4.04 47.18
C THR A 147 -23.72 -5.38 46.80
N SER A 148 -24.54 -5.97 47.67
CA SER A 148 -25.20 -7.27 47.43
C SER A 148 -26.02 -7.32 46.13
N ASP A 149 -26.62 -6.19 45.72
CA ASP A 149 -27.37 -6.11 44.46
C ASP A 149 -26.46 -5.95 43.24
N GLU A 150 -25.32 -5.29 43.37
CA GLU A 150 -24.34 -5.17 42.29
C GLU A 150 -23.62 -6.50 42.02
N LYS A 151 -23.33 -7.29 43.08
CA LYS A 151 -22.73 -8.62 42.96
C LYS A 151 -23.56 -9.55 42.06
N LYS A 152 -24.89 -9.43 42.07
CA LYS A 152 -25.79 -10.22 41.22
C LYS A 152 -25.61 -9.98 39.72
N LEU A 153 -24.93 -8.89 39.35
CA LEU A 153 -24.67 -8.53 37.94
C LEU A 153 -23.43 -9.22 37.37
N PHE A 154 -22.67 -9.92 38.20
CA PHE A 154 -21.44 -10.63 37.83
C PHE A 154 -21.70 -12.14 37.90
N THR A 155 -22.22 -12.74 36.83
CA THR A 155 -22.63 -14.15 36.82
C THR A 155 -21.75 -15.05 35.94
N LYS A 156 -21.09 -14.49 34.91
CA LYS A 156 -20.21 -15.22 33.97
C LYS A 156 -18.99 -14.39 33.53
N ASN A 157 -18.69 -13.32 34.25
CA ASN A 157 -17.65 -12.37 33.89
C ASN A 157 -16.29 -12.84 34.44
N GLN A 158 -15.26 -12.85 33.61
CA GLN A 158 -13.87 -12.98 34.10
C GLN A 158 -13.42 -11.61 34.60
N ILE A 159 -13.23 -11.50 35.92
CA ILE A 159 -12.75 -10.28 36.58
C ILE A 159 -11.27 -10.48 36.94
N PRO A 160 -10.38 -9.58 36.51
CA PRO A 160 -8.96 -9.72 36.77
C PRO A 160 -8.63 -9.45 38.24
N PHE A 161 -7.50 -9.98 38.71
CA PHE A 161 -7.03 -9.75 40.09
C PHE A 161 -6.39 -8.37 40.32
N LYS A 162 -6.14 -7.62 39.24
CA LYS A 162 -5.62 -6.26 39.24
C LYS A 162 -6.44 -5.39 38.28
N ILE A 163 -6.39 -4.07 38.45
CA ILE A 163 -6.96 -3.16 37.45
C ILE A 163 -6.15 -3.31 36.16
N GLU A 164 -6.87 -3.61 35.09
CA GLU A 164 -6.34 -3.66 33.73
C GLU A 164 -6.67 -2.37 33.03
N TYR A 165 -5.72 -1.88 32.25
CA TYR A 165 -5.93 -0.71 31.41
C TYR A 165 -5.10 -0.84 30.13
N ASP A 166 -5.68 -0.33 29.05
CA ASP A 166 -5.04 -0.22 27.74
C ASP A 166 -4.70 1.24 27.49
N LYS A 167 -3.61 1.45 26.74
CA LYS A 167 -3.15 2.78 26.34
C LYS A 167 -2.62 2.77 24.91
N GLU A 168 -2.93 3.83 24.19
CA GLU A 168 -2.47 4.03 22.82
C GLU A 168 -2.23 5.51 22.55
N ILE A 169 -1.15 5.84 21.84
CA ILE A 169 -0.93 7.20 21.33
C ILE A 169 -1.61 7.29 19.97
N LEU A 170 -2.63 8.13 19.88
CA LEU A 170 -3.35 8.46 18.65
C LEU A 170 -2.95 9.85 18.17
N TYR A 171 -3.20 10.15 16.90
CA TYR A 171 -2.95 11.46 16.33
C TYR A 171 -4.26 12.07 15.85
N GLN A 172 -4.52 13.32 16.26
CA GLN A 172 -5.63 14.13 15.77
C GLN A 172 -5.05 15.44 15.26
N ARG A 173 -5.26 15.75 13.98
CA ARG A 173 -4.65 16.93 13.30
C ARG A 173 -3.13 17.00 13.55
N LYS A 174 -2.44 15.86 13.43
CA LYS A 174 -1.00 15.68 13.73
C LYS A 174 -0.58 16.00 15.18
N ALA A 175 -1.51 16.27 16.09
CA ALA A 175 -1.23 16.41 17.51
C ALA A 175 -1.42 15.06 18.24
N PRO A 176 -0.44 14.61 19.04
CA PRO A 176 -0.53 13.36 19.76
C PRO A 176 -1.57 13.45 20.89
N HIS A 177 -2.32 12.37 21.07
CA HIS A 177 -3.32 12.20 22.12
C HIS A 177 -3.15 10.82 22.76
N LEU A 178 -3.24 10.73 24.07
CA LEU A 178 -3.32 9.46 24.78
C LEU A 178 -4.78 9.00 24.82
N SER A 179 -5.07 7.87 24.18
CA SER A 179 -6.27 7.09 24.45
C SER A 179 -6.01 6.16 25.61
N ILE A 180 -6.79 6.26 26.69
CA ILE A 180 -6.69 5.37 27.86
C ILE A 180 -8.05 4.74 28.16
N SER A 181 -8.04 3.42 28.30
CA SER A 181 -9.21 2.59 28.62
C SER A 181 -8.91 1.84 29.92
N VAL A 182 -9.70 2.06 30.97
CA VAL A 182 -9.50 1.45 32.30
C VAL A 182 -10.69 0.59 32.66
N PHE A 183 -10.43 -0.70 32.89
CA PHE A 183 -11.44 -1.62 33.41
C PHE A 183 -11.56 -1.45 34.93
N PRO A 184 -12.69 -0.93 35.45
CA PRO A 184 -12.74 -0.40 36.82
C PRO A 184 -13.09 -1.46 37.86
N PHE A 185 -12.85 -2.75 37.59
CA PHE A 185 -13.14 -3.84 38.52
C PHE A 185 -11.92 -4.73 38.72
N LYS A 186 -11.73 -5.17 39.97
CA LYS A 186 -10.76 -6.21 40.31
C LYS A 186 -11.34 -7.18 41.32
N GLN A 187 -10.83 -8.41 41.30
CA GLN A 187 -11.16 -9.44 42.26
C GLN A 187 -10.04 -9.62 43.29
N ASN A 188 -10.41 -9.87 44.54
CA ASN A 188 -9.47 -10.26 45.58
C ASN A 188 -9.07 -11.73 45.43
N VAL A 189 -7.76 -12.00 45.47
CA VAL A 189 -7.18 -13.35 45.29
C VAL A 189 -7.56 -14.30 46.43
N GLN A 190 -7.74 -13.80 47.65
CA GLN A 190 -7.93 -14.61 48.86
C GLN A 190 -9.40 -14.95 49.13
N ASN A 191 -10.30 -13.96 48.99
CA ASN A 191 -11.72 -14.12 49.37
C ASN A 191 -12.69 -14.03 48.18
N GLY A 192 -12.18 -13.78 46.97
CA GLY A 192 -12.99 -13.69 45.75
C GLY A 192 -13.88 -12.45 45.66
N GLU A 193 -13.81 -11.50 46.61
CA GLU A 193 -14.62 -10.29 46.58
C GLU A 193 -14.25 -9.36 45.43
N ILE A 194 -15.27 -8.80 44.79
CA ILE A 194 -15.11 -7.85 43.68
C ILE A 194 -15.16 -6.43 44.24
N TYR A 195 -14.16 -5.64 43.82
CA TYR A 195 -14.01 -4.23 44.13
C TYR A 195 -14.25 -3.42 42.87
N LYS A 196 -14.98 -2.31 43.00
CA LYS A 196 -15.09 -1.29 41.96
C LYS A 196 -14.20 -0.10 42.28
N LEU A 197 -13.53 0.42 41.26
CA LEU A 197 -12.65 1.59 41.33
C LEU A 197 -13.50 2.86 41.47
N THR A 198 -13.20 3.71 42.46
CA THR A 198 -13.92 4.98 42.68
C THR A 198 -13.09 6.20 42.29
N SER A 199 -11.78 6.15 42.44
CA SER A 199 -10.87 7.20 41.96
C SER A 199 -9.49 6.64 41.66
N PHE A 200 -8.76 7.33 40.80
CA PHE A 200 -7.37 7.01 40.47
C PHE A 200 -6.67 8.24 39.91
N LYS A 201 -5.34 8.19 39.83
CA LYS A 201 -4.52 9.19 39.15
C LYS A 201 -3.88 8.59 37.92
N ILE A 202 -3.94 9.30 36.81
CA ILE A 202 -3.14 9.00 35.62
C ILE A 202 -1.86 9.82 35.75
N VAL A 203 -0.73 9.13 35.85
CA VAL A 203 0.60 9.75 35.93
C VAL A 203 1.28 9.58 34.58
N LEU A 204 1.46 10.70 33.88
CA LEU A 204 2.18 10.77 32.62
C LEU A 204 3.61 11.22 32.91
N THR A 205 4.61 10.42 32.57
CA THR A 205 6.02 10.77 32.79
C THR A 205 6.72 10.88 31.45
N GLU A 206 7.26 12.06 31.16
CA GLU A 206 7.96 12.28 29.89
C GLU A 206 9.24 11.45 29.83
N GLN A 207 9.41 10.74 28.71
CA GLN A 207 10.55 9.85 28.47
C GLN A 207 11.54 10.49 27.50
N SER A 208 12.82 10.50 27.88
CA SER A 208 13.91 10.83 26.98
C SER A 208 14.27 9.59 26.15
N SER A 209 13.93 9.58 24.87
CA SER A 209 14.40 8.56 23.92
C SER A 209 14.94 9.20 22.64
N SER A 210 16.00 8.58 22.12
CA SER A 210 16.61 8.93 20.83
C SER A 210 15.57 8.75 19.73
N THR A 211 15.31 9.84 19.00
CA THR A 211 14.42 9.83 17.85
C THR A 211 15.00 8.93 16.78
N LYS A 212 14.42 7.75 16.59
CA LYS A 212 14.28 7.24 15.23
C LYS A 212 13.25 8.13 14.58
N THR A 213 13.69 9.18 13.91
CA THR A 213 12.86 9.86 12.93
C THR A 213 12.46 8.81 11.91
N SER A 214 11.23 8.32 12.01
CA SER A 214 10.60 7.68 10.86
C SER A 214 10.68 8.71 9.75
N LYS A 215 11.40 8.41 8.67
CA LYS A 215 11.39 9.26 7.48
C LYS A 215 9.95 9.22 6.98
N THR A 216 9.14 10.19 7.36
CA THR A 216 7.85 10.43 6.72
C THR A 216 8.15 10.65 5.26
N LYS A 217 7.68 9.74 4.40
CA LYS A 217 7.72 9.94 2.96
C LYS A 217 7.07 11.27 2.64
N SER A 218 7.81 12.16 2.01
CA SER A 218 7.26 13.45 1.60
C SER A 218 6.98 13.37 0.10
N PHE A 219 5.71 13.57 -0.25
CA PHE A 219 5.33 13.98 -1.59
C PHE A 219 5.98 15.34 -1.86
N ASN A 220 7.00 15.39 -2.70
CA ASN A 220 7.83 16.58 -2.91
C ASN A 220 7.32 17.45 -4.07
N THR A 221 6.50 16.87 -4.95
CA THR A 221 6.00 17.50 -6.17
C THR A 221 4.90 18.51 -5.86
N LEU A 222 5.18 19.80 -6.03
CA LEU A 222 4.22 20.87 -5.74
C LEU A 222 3.19 21.08 -6.86
N ASN A 223 3.54 20.74 -8.10
CA ASN A 223 2.64 20.85 -9.24
C ASN A 223 2.77 19.60 -10.11
N SER A 224 1.64 19.07 -10.58
CA SER A 224 1.64 17.96 -11.52
C SER A 224 2.29 18.35 -12.83
N VAL A 225 2.94 17.41 -13.52
CA VAL A 225 3.32 17.58 -14.93
C VAL A 225 2.09 17.90 -15.81
N LEU A 226 0.91 17.40 -15.44
CA LEU A 226 -0.36 17.65 -16.14
C LEU A 226 -0.93 19.05 -15.88
N SER A 227 -0.26 19.89 -15.09
CA SER A 227 -0.74 21.26 -14.80
C SER A 227 -0.66 22.22 -15.99
N SER A 228 0.14 21.88 -17.01
CA SER A 228 0.34 22.70 -18.21
C SER A 228 0.71 21.85 -19.42
N GLY A 229 0.58 22.43 -20.63
CA GLY A 229 0.80 21.73 -21.90
C GLY A 229 -0.49 21.23 -22.54
N ASN A 230 -0.35 20.61 -23.71
CA ASN A 230 -1.40 19.88 -24.40
C ASN A 230 -1.11 18.38 -24.30
N TRP A 231 -2.05 17.64 -23.72
CA TRP A 231 -1.87 16.24 -23.37
C TRP A 231 -2.83 15.32 -24.13
N VAL A 232 -2.29 14.20 -24.60
CA VAL A 232 -3.05 13.08 -25.16
C VAL A 232 -2.77 11.82 -24.35
N LYS A 233 -3.82 11.12 -23.94
CA LYS A 233 -3.73 9.84 -23.23
C LYS A 233 -3.85 8.67 -24.21
N ILE A 234 -2.92 7.73 -24.11
CA ILE A 234 -2.91 6.45 -24.84
C ILE A 234 -2.83 5.29 -23.84
N LYS A 235 -3.04 4.06 -24.29
CA LYS A 235 -2.83 2.88 -23.45
C LYS A 235 -2.19 1.70 -24.17
N ILE A 236 -1.59 0.82 -23.39
CA ILE A 236 -0.98 -0.44 -23.83
C ILE A 236 -1.51 -1.59 -22.97
N GLN A 237 -1.47 -2.81 -23.51
CA GLN A 237 -1.93 -4.01 -22.80
C GLN A 237 -0.75 -4.81 -22.23
N GLU A 238 0.27 -5.08 -23.06
CA GLU A 238 1.43 -5.90 -22.70
C GLU A 238 2.73 -5.09 -22.68
N SER A 239 3.73 -5.56 -21.94
CA SER A 239 5.05 -4.93 -21.94
C SER A 239 5.81 -5.22 -23.23
N GLY A 240 6.50 -4.23 -23.78
CA GLY A 240 7.28 -4.39 -25.02
C GLY A 240 7.69 -3.07 -25.65
N ILE A 241 8.27 -3.14 -26.84
CA ILE A 241 8.67 -1.97 -27.62
C ILE A 241 7.54 -1.56 -28.55
N TYR A 242 7.04 -0.35 -28.33
CA TYR A 242 5.93 0.23 -29.05
C TYR A 242 6.42 1.26 -30.06
N ARG A 243 5.74 1.32 -31.20
CA ARG A 243 5.94 2.31 -32.26
C ARG A 243 4.71 3.21 -32.36
N ILE A 244 4.96 4.51 -32.51
CA ILE A 244 3.94 5.49 -32.91
C ILE A 244 4.52 6.32 -34.05
N SER A 245 3.88 6.30 -35.21
CA SER A 245 4.27 7.12 -36.36
C SER A 245 3.97 8.59 -36.13
N PHE A 246 4.68 9.47 -36.83
CA PHE A 246 4.42 10.91 -36.75
C PHE A 246 3.03 11.26 -37.27
N ASN A 247 2.54 10.57 -38.30
CA ASN A 247 1.18 10.77 -38.81
C ASN A 247 0.11 10.39 -37.75
N GLU A 248 0.32 9.32 -36.98
CA GLU A 248 -0.56 8.98 -35.85
C GLU A 248 -0.52 10.06 -34.75
N LEU A 249 0.67 10.57 -34.42
CA LEU A 249 0.83 11.67 -33.46
C LEU A 249 0.13 12.95 -33.93
N GLU A 250 0.29 13.33 -35.20
CA GLU A 250 -0.37 14.49 -35.80
C GLU A 250 -1.88 14.35 -35.78
N ASN A 251 -2.42 13.17 -36.09
CA ASN A 251 -3.85 12.87 -36.00
C ASN A 251 -4.41 12.98 -34.57
N LEU A 252 -3.56 12.74 -33.56
CA LEU A 252 -3.89 12.94 -32.14
C LEU A 252 -3.79 14.41 -31.69
N GLY A 253 -3.36 15.32 -32.57
CA GLY A 253 -3.17 16.73 -32.25
C GLY A 253 -1.77 17.11 -31.77
N ILE A 254 -0.79 16.20 -31.88
CA ILE A 254 0.62 16.46 -31.56
C ILE A 254 1.32 17.04 -32.80
N SER A 255 1.43 18.37 -32.85
CA SER A 255 1.92 19.09 -34.05
C SER A 255 3.44 19.09 -34.22
N ASN A 256 4.21 18.74 -33.18
CA ASN A 256 5.67 18.63 -33.28
C ASN A 256 6.19 17.28 -32.73
N PRO A 257 5.99 16.18 -33.48
CA PRO A 257 6.39 14.84 -33.06
C PRO A 257 7.87 14.68 -32.70
N GLN A 258 8.76 15.51 -33.26
CA GLN A 258 10.20 15.48 -32.96
C GLN A 258 10.52 15.89 -31.51
N ASN A 259 9.67 16.75 -30.93
CA ASN A 259 9.75 17.22 -29.55
C ASN A 259 8.84 16.44 -28.60
N LEU A 260 8.33 15.28 -29.02
CA LEU A 260 7.45 14.46 -28.19
C LEU A 260 8.13 14.09 -26.87
N ARG A 261 7.33 14.14 -25.81
CA ARG A 261 7.60 13.58 -24.49
C ARG A 261 6.48 12.61 -24.12
N ILE A 262 6.84 11.55 -23.43
CA ILE A 262 5.91 10.54 -22.92
C ILE A 262 6.07 10.47 -21.41
N PHE A 263 4.96 10.48 -20.69
CA PHE A 263 4.90 10.41 -19.24
C PHE A 263 4.03 9.23 -18.80
N GLY A 264 4.47 8.51 -17.77
CA GLY A 264 3.74 7.39 -17.19
C GLY A 264 4.57 6.63 -16.16
N ASN A 265 3.91 5.76 -15.39
CA ASN A 265 4.55 4.95 -14.35
C ASN A 265 4.40 3.43 -14.59
N GLY A 266 4.05 3.03 -15.81
CA GLY A 266 3.76 1.63 -16.18
C GLY A 266 2.40 1.14 -15.67
N GLY A 267 2.11 -0.15 -15.86
CA GLY A 267 0.85 -0.78 -15.46
C GLY A 267 0.86 -1.41 -14.07
N SER A 268 1.96 -1.30 -13.33
CA SER A 268 2.10 -1.83 -11.97
C SER A 268 0.95 -1.40 -11.06
N MET A 269 0.37 -2.33 -10.31
CA MET A 269 -0.60 -2.01 -9.26
C MET A 269 0.05 -1.21 -8.14
N LEU A 270 -0.63 -0.17 -7.65
CA LEU A 270 -0.15 0.58 -6.50
C LEU A 270 -0.22 -0.28 -5.23
N SER A 271 0.73 -0.08 -4.32
CA SER A 271 0.72 -0.83 -3.06
C SER A 271 -0.41 -0.36 -2.13
N TYR A 272 -1.06 -1.34 -1.50
CA TYR A 272 -2.01 -1.13 -0.40
C TYR A 272 -1.35 -0.65 0.90
N SER A 273 -0.03 -0.83 1.03
CA SER A 273 0.74 -0.33 2.16
C SER A 273 1.07 1.14 1.96
N ASN A 274 0.94 1.96 3.00
CA ASN A 274 1.44 3.34 2.98
C ASN A 274 2.98 3.37 3.11
N GLU A 275 3.59 2.26 3.54
CA GLU A 275 5.04 2.13 3.79
C GLU A 275 5.84 1.73 2.55
N ASP A 276 5.20 1.34 1.45
CA ASP A 276 5.88 0.99 0.19
C ASP A 276 6.11 2.22 -0.71
N GLU A 277 7.30 2.36 -1.29
CA GLU A 277 7.62 3.48 -2.19
C GLU A 277 6.69 3.51 -3.41
N GLN A 278 6.25 4.70 -3.79
CA GLN A 278 5.36 4.92 -4.93
C GLN A 278 5.81 6.18 -5.68
N PRO A 279 5.57 6.26 -6.98
CA PRO A 279 5.81 7.48 -7.74
C PRO A 279 5.10 8.67 -7.12
N ASP A 280 5.79 9.80 -7.01
CA ASP A 280 5.23 11.05 -6.49
C ASP A 280 4.29 11.69 -7.51
N ASP A 281 4.64 11.65 -8.80
CA ASP A 281 3.84 12.12 -9.95
C ASP A 281 4.19 11.24 -11.18
N LEU A 282 3.70 11.57 -12.38
CA LEU A 282 4.07 10.89 -13.63
C LEU A 282 5.56 11.04 -13.96
N SER A 283 6.23 9.93 -14.26
CA SER A 283 7.63 9.92 -14.67
C SER A 283 7.78 10.09 -16.18
N GLU A 284 8.75 10.89 -16.62
CA GLU A 284 9.08 11.00 -18.04
C GLU A 284 9.82 9.74 -18.53
N ILE A 285 9.38 9.19 -19.67
CA ILE A 285 9.88 7.97 -20.31
C ILE A 285 10.85 8.33 -21.44
N ASP A 286 11.95 7.58 -21.53
CA ASP A 286 12.90 7.74 -22.64
C ASP A 286 12.35 7.16 -23.95
N ILE A 287 12.54 7.92 -25.03
CA ILE A 287 12.11 7.57 -26.37
C ILE A 287 13.29 7.56 -27.35
N LEU A 288 13.18 6.72 -28.38
CA LEU A 288 14.04 6.76 -29.55
C LEU A 288 13.27 7.37 -30.71
N VAL A 289 13.68 8.56 -31.15
CA VAL A 289 13.08 9.24 -32.30
C VAL A 289 13.79 8.82 -33.58
N LYS A 290 13.02 8.45 -34.60
CA LYS A 290 13.45 8.13 -35.96
C LYS A 290 12.85 9.14 -36.94
N ASP A 291 13.13 8.98 -38.22
CA ASP A 291 12.76 9.96 -39.25
C ASP A 291 11.24 10.20 -39.35
N ASN A 292 10.42 9.16 -39.12
CA ASN A 292 8.96 9.21 -39.27
C ASN A 292 8.17 8.51 -38.15
N TYR A 293 8.83 8.09 -37.07
CA TYR A 293 8.17 7.48 -35.90
C TYR A 293 9.03 7.62 -34.64
N ILE A 294 8.41 7.38 -33.50
CA ILE A 294 9.09 7.19 -32.21
C ILE A 294 8.98 5.74 -31.76
N LEU A 295 9.94 5.30 -30.96
CA LEU A 295 9.88 4.06 -30.19
C LEU A 295 9.99 4.36 -28.69
N PHE A 296 9.28 3.59 -27.88
CA PHE A 296 9.45 3.60 -26.43
C PHE A 296 9.23 2.18 -25.89
N TYR A 297 9.77 1.90 -24.70
CA TYR A 297 9.43 0.68 -23.98
C TYR A 297 8.20 0.96 -23.12
N GLY A 298 7.12 0.21 -23.39
CA GLY A 298 5.91 0.21 -22.58
C GLY A 298 5.98 -0.89 -21.53
N ASP A 299 5.63 -0.56 -20.29
CA ASP A 299 5.54 -1.50 -19.18
C ASP A 299 4.06 -1.74 -18.81
N GLY A 300 3.58 -2.95 -19.09
CA GLY A 300 2.19 -3.36 -18.95
C GLY A 300 1.76 -3.66 -17.51
N THR A 301 0.59 -4.29 -17.39
CA THR A 301 -0.09 -4.51 -16.09
C THR A 301 0.39 -5.74 -15.33
N VAL A 302 1.17 -6.59 -15.99
CA VAL A 302 1.70 -7.83 -15.42
C VAL A 302 3.16 -7.62 -15.05
N GLN A 303 3.44 -7.70 -13.75
CA GLN A 303 4.74 -7.38 -13.20
C GLN A 303 5.42 -8.62 -12.68
N TRP A 304 6.72 -8.74 -12.91
CA TRP A 304 7.53 -9.87 -12.47
C TRP A 304 8.65 -9.41 -11.56
N LYS A 305 8.66 -9.94 -10.33
CA LYS A 305 9.68 -9.62 -9.32
C LYS A 305 10.47 -10.87 -8.97
N TYR A 306 11.79 -10.73 -8.94
CA TYR A 306 12.68 -11.80 -8.51
C TYR A 306 12.61 -11.98 -6.99
N ASP A 307 12.20 -13.16 -6.54
CA ASP A 307 12.28 -13.58 -5.14
C ASP A 307 13.62 -14.28 -4.91
N SER A 308 14.58 -13.54 -4.36
CA SER A 308 15.94 -14.05 -4.12
C SER A 308 16.00 -15.19 -3.10
N LEU A 309 15.00 -15.34 -2.23
CA LEU A 309 14.98 -16.42 -1.23
C LEU A 309 14.60 -17.75 -1.87
N ASN A 310 13.62 -17.71 -2.77
CA ASN A 310 13.10 -18.90 -3.45
C ASN A 310 13.71 -19.12 -4.85
N GLN A 311 14.53 -18.17 -5.33
CA GLN A 311 15.16 -18.17 -6.66
C GLN A 311 14.15 -18.34 -7.81
N VAL A 312 12.99 -17.69 -7.69
CA VAL A 312 11.93 -17.70 -8.70
C VAL A 312 11.46 -16.29 -9.00
N PHE A 313 10.87 -16.08 -10.16
CA PHE A 313 10.14 -14.87 -10.49
C PHE A 313 8.67 -15.05 -10.12
N LYS A 314 8.16 -14.06 -9.39
CA LYS A 314 6.76 -14.00 -8.96
C LYS A 314 6.04 -12.94 -9.75
N GLN A 315 4.90 -13.33 -10.31
CA GLN A 315 3.99 -12.45 -11.01
C GLN A 315 3.13 -11.68 -10.00
N THR A 316 2.75 -10.45 -10.38
CA THR A 316 1.62 -9.72 -9.79
C THR A 316 0.86 -9.00 -10.89
N MET A 317 -0.47 -9.14 -10.94
CA MET A 317 -1.34 -8.38 -11.85
C MET A 317 -1.93 -7.13 -11.20
N ASN A 318 -2.39 -6.22 -12.05
CA ASN A 318 -3.22 -5.10 -11.65
C ASN A 318 -4.70 -5.51 -11.56
N LEU A 319 -5.24 -5.54 -10.34
CA LEU A 319 -6.63 -5.96 -10.07
C LEU A 319 -7.69 -4.95 -10.51
N TYR A 320 -7.28 -3.76 -10.98
CA TYR A 320 -8.19 -2.66 -11.29
C TYR A 320 -8.13 -2.21 -12.76
N SER A 321 -7.18 -2.72 -13.54
CA SER A 321 -7.01 -2.33 -14.95
C SER A 321 -6.27 -3.40 -15.75
N ASP A 322 -6.80 -3.72 -16.93
CA ASP A 322 -6.13 -4.57 -17.93
C ASP A 322 -5.10 -3.81 -18.78
N TYR A 323 -5.05 -2.47 -18.63
CA TYR A 323 -4.20 -1.59 -19.44
C TYR A 323 -3.31 -0.68 -18.58
N ALA A 324 -2.13 -0.37 -19.11
CA ALA A 324 -1.25 0.70 -18.63
C ALA A 324 -1.44 1.95 -19.51
N TYR A 325 -1.44 3.14 -18.91
CA TYR A 325 -1.70 4.39 -19.65
C TYR A 325 -0.49 5.32 -19.62
N TYR A 326 -0.36 6.08 -20.70
CA TYR A 326 0.73 7.03 -20.93
C TYR A 326 0.17 8.35 -21.48
N PHE A 327 0.84 9.45 -21.15
CA PHE A 327 0.46 10.81 -21.49
C PHE A 327 1.52 11.43 -22.41
N LEU A 328 1.07 11.94 -23.55
CA LEU A 328 1.89 12.44 -24.64
C LEU A 328 1.73 13.95 -24.74
N SER A 329 2.84 14.66 -24.88
CA SER A 329 2.86 16.10 -25.14
C SER A 329 4.09 16.47 -25.98
N SER A 330 3.95 17.44 -26.88
CA SER A 330 5.08 18.03 -27.63
C SER A 330 5.38 19.49 -27.25
N ASP A 331 4.62 20.07 -26.33
CA ASP A 331 4.73 21.48 -25.91
C ASP A 331 5.00 21.66 -24.40
N TYR A 332 5.07 20.56 -23.65
CA TYR A 332 5.57 20.56 -22.28
C TYR A 332 7.10 20.77 -22.27
N ASN A 333 7.53 21.95 -21.83
CA ASN A 333 8.94 22.39 -21.93
C ASN A 333 9.77 22.14 -20.66
N ASN A 334 9.20 21.55 -19.61
CA ASN A 334 9.86 21.37 -18.30
C ASN A 334 10.26 19.91 -18.03
N GLY A 335 10.69 19.18 -19.07
CA GLY A 335 11.16 17.79 -18.95
C GLY A 335 12.68 17.67 -19.07
N ARG A 336 13.20 16.50 -18.71
CA ARG A 336 14.63 16.15 -18.82
C ARG A 336 15.01 15.83 -20.27
N ASP A 337 16.28 15.49 -20.49
CA ASP A 337 16.69 14.78 -21.70
C ASP A 337 16.02 13.40 -21.72
N ASN A 338 15.12 13.19 -22.68
CA ASN A 338 14.25 12.02 -22.80
C ASN A 338 14.67 11.08 -23.94
N LYS A 339 15.95 11.11 -24.35
CA LYS A 339 16.46 10.24 -25.40
C LYS A 339 17.05 8.96 -24.81
N ILE A 340 16.73 7.82 -25.43
CA ILE A 340 17.35 6.53 -25.09
C ILE A 340 18.86 6.60 -25.34
N LYS A 341 19.64 6.26 -24.31
CA LYS A 341 21.11 6.37 -24.32
C LYS A 341 21.77 5.04 -24.69
N PRO A 342 22.95 5.06 -25.34
CA PRO A 342 23.73 3.84 -25.53
C PRO A 342 24.35 3.37 -24.21
N GLU A 343 24.37 2.07 -23.97
CA GLU A 343 25.17 1.41 -22.93
C GLU A 343 26.36 0.73 -23.61
N LEU A 344 27.56 1.20 -23.28
CA LEU A 344 28.80 0.65 -23.81
C LEU A 344 29.11 -0.71 -23.16
N GLN A 345 29.84 -1.56 -23.90
CA GLN A 345 30.30 -2.83 -23.33
C GLN A 345 31.32 -2.61 -22.22
N SER A 346 31.33 -3.52 -21.24
CA SER A 346 32.35 -3.53 -20.18
C SER A 346 33.72 -3.86 -20.77
N THR A 347 34.74 -3.10 -20.37
CA THR A 347 36.14 -3.35 -20.74
C THR A 347 36.82 -4.41 -19.87
N LYS A 348 36.19 -4.79 -18.75
CA LYS A 348 36.67 -5.83 -17.84
C LYS A 348 36.59 -7.21 -18.51
N PRO A 349 37.45 -8.17 -18.12
CA PRO A 349 37.39 -9.53 -18.65
C PRO A 349 36.07 -10.21 -18.28
N THR A 350 35.60 -11.10 -19.16
CA THR A 350 34.41 -11.93 -18.92
C THR A 350 34.67 -12.91 -17.77
N THR A 351 33.80 -12.93 -16.77
CA THR A 351 33.83 -13.89 -15.67
C THR A 351 32.77 -14.99 -15.85
N LYS A 352 31.68 -14.68 -16.56
CA LYS A 352 30.57 -15.60 -16.85
C LYS A 352 30.14 -15.51 -18.30
N THR A 353 29.86 -16.65 -18.93
CA THR A 353 29.24 -16.72 -20.25
C THR A 353 27.80 -17.18 -20.10
N ILE A 354 26.86 -16.39 -20.60
CA ILE A 354 25.42 -16.63 -20.46
C ILE A 354 24.87 -17.10 -21.80
N THR A 355 24.54 -18.40 -21.87
CA THR A 355 23.86 -19.05 -22.99
C THR A 355 22.50 -19.62 -22.58
N ILE A 356 22.11 -19.48 -21.31
CA ILE A 356 20.85 -19.94 -20.74
C ILE A 356 20.27 -18.79 -19.93
N PHE A 357 18.97 -18.57 -20.04
CA PHE A 357 18.25 -17.51 -19.34
C PHE A 357 17.03 -18.06 -18.60
N ASP A 358 16.61 -17.34 -17.57
CA ASP A 358 15.42 -17.67 -16.79
C ASP A 358 14.21 -17.03 -17.46
N ASP A 359 13.20 -17.87 -17.69
CA ASP A 359 11.95 -17.49 -18.32
C ASP A 359 10.76 -17.99 -17.49
N PHE A 360 9.61 -17.38 -17.74
CA PHE A 360 8.42 -17.65 -16.96
C PHE A 360 7.16 -17.35 -17.76
N ALA A 361 6.09 -18.05 -17.40
CA ALA A 361 4.76 -17.83 -17.95
C ALA A 361 3.73 -18.09 -16.88
N TYR A 362 2.53 -17.56 -17.08
CA TYR A 362 1.43 -17.71 -16.15
C TYR A 362 0.11 -17.92 -16.89
N HIS A 363 -0.85 -18.49 -16.17
CA HIS A 363 -2.25 -18.58 -16.56
C HIS A 363 -3.08 -18.11 -15.37
N GLU A 364 -3.84 -17.04 -15.55
CA GLU A 364 -4.71 -16.44 -14.54
C GLU A 364 -5.88 -15.77 -15.28
N ILE A 365 -7.10 -16.00 -14.80
CA ILE A 365 -8.32 -15.44 -15.40
C ILE A 365 -9.21 -14.89 -14.29
N ASP A 366 -9.35 -13.57 -14.23
CA ASP A 366 -10.16 -12.88 -13.22
C ASP A 366 -11.65 -12.83 -13.58
N SER A 367 -12.32 -13.99 -13.62
CA SER A 367 -13.71 -14.09 -14.10
C SER A 367 -14.78 -14.12 -13.02
N ILE A 368 -14.49 -14.68 -11.84
CA ILE A 368 -15.48 -14.95 -10.79
C ILE A 368 -15.03 -14.33 -9.46
N ASN A 369 -15.85 -13.45 -8.90
CA ASN A 369 -15.75 -13.08 -7.48
C ASN A 369 -16.72 -13.93 -6.66
N LEU A 370 -16.19 -14.85 -5.85
CA LEU A 370 -16.94 -15.93 -5.19
C LEU A 370 -18.12 -15.46 -4.33
N ILE A 371 -18.02 -14.29 -3.70
CA ILE A 371 -19.04 -13.75 -2.79
C ILE A 371 -19.50 -12.34 -3.18
N LYS A 372 -19.16 -11.89 -4.40
CA LYS A 372 -19.39 -10.53 -4.91
C LYS A 372 -18.85 -9.44 -3.97
N SER A 373 -17.76 -9.74 -3.28
CA SER A 373 -17.10 -8.87 -2.30
C SER A 373 -15.62 -9.26 -2.17
N GLY A 374 -14.80 -8.34 -1.67
CA GLY A 374 -13.36 -8.52 -1.58
C GLY A 374 -12.66 -8.40 -2.94
N ARG A 375 -11.39 -8.81 -2.98
CA ARG A 375 -10.50 -8.60 -4.14
C ARG A 375 -10.04 -9.89 -4.81
N LEU A 376 -10.44 -11.04 -4.28
CA LEU A 376 -10.08 -12.31 -4.88
C LEU A 376 -11.02 -12.59 -6.05
N TRP A 377 -10.43 -12.62 -7.23
CA TRP A 377 -11.05 -13.10 -8.45
C TRP A 377 -10.41 -14.45 -8.79
N VAL A 378 -11.20 -15.33 -9.39
CA VAL A 378 -10.75 -16.67 -9.76
C VAL A 378 -11.27 -17.02 -11.15
N GLY A 379 -10.61 -17.97 -11.79
CA GLY A 379 -10.90 -18.46 -13.12
C GLY A 379 -11.78 -19.71 -13.10
N GLU A 380 -11.21 -20.80 -13.61
CA GLU A 380 -11.87 -22.05 -13.92
C GLU A 380 -12.61 -22.63 -12.70
N LEU A 381 -13.90 -22.91 -12.88
CA LEU A 381 -14.73 -23.63 -11.91
C LEU A 381 -14.62 -25.14 -12.16
N PHE A 382 -14.36 -25.88 -11.08
CA PHE A 382 -14.35 -27.34 -11.03
C PHE A 382 -15.62 -27.83 -10.36
N ASP A 383 -16.62 -28.25 -11.15
CA ASP A 383 -17.93 -28.71 -10.69
C ASP A 383 -18.37 -30.04 -11.32
N PHE A 384 -19.04 -30.01 -12.48
CA PHE A 384 -19.30 -31.12 -13.38
C PHE A 384 -18.05 -31.42 -14.22
N GLN A 385 -17.36 -30.36 -14.69
CA GLN A 385 -16.03 -30.49 -15.26
C GLN A 385 -15.02 -30.47 -14.12
N THR A 386 -14.36 -31.61 -13.87
CA THR A 386 -13.39 -31.75 -12.78
C THR A 386 -11.95 -31.72 -13.26
N GLU A 387 -11.72 -31.58 -14.56
CA GLU A 387 -10.39 -31.63 -15.16
C GLU A 387 -10.18 -30.48 -16.14
N TYR A 388 -9.00 -29.86 -16.07
CA TYR A 388 -8.53 -28.86 -17.02
C TYR A 388 -7.06 -29.10 -17.35
N ASP A 389 -6.72 -28.86 -18.61
CA ASP A 389 -5.37 -28.97 -19.17
C ASP A 389 -4.87 -27.57 -19.57
N PHE A 390 -3.67 -27.23 -19.12
CA PHE A 390 -3.00 -25.96 -19.39
C PHE A 390 -1.67 -26.24 -20.09
N ASN A 391 -1.50 -25.68 -21.29
CA ASN A 391 -0.31 -25.90 -22.10
C ASN A 391 0.54 -24.64 -22.13
N PHE A 392 1.78 -24.76 -21.68
CA PHE A 392 2.79 -23.71 -21.72
C PHE A 392 3.85 -24.06 -22.74
N ASN A 393 4.12 -23.14 -23.67
CA ASN A 393 5.17 -23.30 -24.67
C ASN A 393 6.38 -22.45 -24.32
N PHE A 394 7.52 -23.10 -24.10
CA PHE A 394 8.82 -22.50 -23.82
C PHE A 394 9.85 -22.97 -24.87
N PRO A 395 9.95 -22.32 -26.03
CA PRO A 395 10.86 -22.73 -27.08
C PRO A 395 12.32 -22.82 -26.61
N ASN A 396 13.03 -23.88 -26.99
CA ASN A 396 14.41 -24.16 -26.56
C ASN A 396 14.53 -24.39 -25.05
N LEU A 397 13.57 -25.11 -24.47
CA LEU A 397 13.58 -25.50 -23.07
C LEU A 397 14.81 -26.39 -22.76
N VAL A 398 15.54 -26.10 -21.68
CA VAL A 398 16.70 -26.91 -21.28
C VAL A 398 16.22 -28.13 -20.50
N ALA A 399 16.23 -29.30 -21.15
CA ALA A 399 15.80 -30.55 -20.56
C ALA A 399 16.63 -30.93 -19.33
N GLY A 400 15.99 -31.50 -18.30
CA GLY A 400 16.65 -31.93 -17.06
C GLY A 400 16.91 -30.83 -16.03
N ASN A 401 16.85 -29.54 -16.40
CA ASN A 401 16.93 -28.45 -15.43
C ASN A 401 15.68 -28.43 -14.52
N SER A 402 15.82 -27.94 -13.29
CA SER A 402 14.68 -27.81 -12.38
C SER A 402 13.70 -26.75 -12.90
N ILE A 403 12.43 -27.12 -13.03
CA ILE A 403 11.31 -26.21 -13.26
C ILE A 403 10.51 -26.06 -11.97
N SER A 404 9.88 -24.90 -11.78
CA SER A 404 9.04 -24.61 -10.62
C SER A 404 7.63 -24.28 -11.05
N LEU A 405 6.66 -24.98 -10.47
CA LEU A 405 5.23 -24.74 -10.60
C LEU A 405 4.72 -24.11 -9.30
N ASN A 406 4.22 -22.88 -9.39
CA ASN A 406 3.41 -22.27 -8.34
C ASN A 406 1.96 -22.23 -8.79
N SER A 407 1.03 -22.64 -7.94
CA SER A 407 -0.41 -22.55 -8.23
C SER A 407 -1.19 -22.08 -7.00
N SER A 408 -2.28 -21.38 -7.24
CA SER A 408 -3.22 -20.94 -6.22
C SER A 408 -4.58 -21.58 -6.50
N LEU A 409 -5.08 -22.34 -5.54
CA LEU A 409 -6.25 -23.20 -5.70
C LEU A 409 -7.21 -23.00 -4.54
N LEU A 410 -8.51 -23.10 -4.83
CA LEU A 410 -9.57 -22.97 -3.84
C LEU A 410 -10.49 -24.19 -3.87
N ALA A 411 -10.95 -24.65 -2.72
CA ALA A 411 -11.93 -25.73 -2.62
C ALA A 411 -13.01 -25.43 -1.57
N ARG A 412 -14.27 -25.73 -1.93
CA ARG A 412 -15.45 -25.60 -1.08
C ARG A 412 -16.16 -26.95 -0.99
N SER A 413 -15.92 -27.65 0.12
CA SER A 413 -16.53 -28.96 0.39
C SER A 413 -16.80 -29.18 1.88
N PRO A 414 -17.90 -29.85 2.28
CA PRO A 414 -18.18 -30.16 3.69
C PRO A 414 -17.28 -31.26 4.25
N ILE A 415 -16.54 -31.96 3.39
CA ILE A 415 -15.58 -33.01 3.73
C ILE A 415 -14.26 -32.70 3.02
N SER A 416 -13.13 -33.05 3.62
CA SER A 416 -11.80 -32.88 3.01
C SER A 416 -11.81 -33.37 1.55
N SER A 417 -11.31 -32.53 0.64
CA SER A 417 -11.17 -32.83 -0.79
C SER A 417 -9.73 -32.61 -1.23
N SER A 418 -9.39 -32.93 -2.48
CA SER A 418 -8.03 -32.70 -2.98
C SER A 418 -8.00 -32.35 -4.47
N PHE A 419 -6.87 -31.79 -4.90
CA PHE A 419 -6.46 -31.75 -6.30
C PHE A 419 -5.35 -32.76 -6.55
N SER A 420 -5.42 -33.44 -7.68
CA SER A 420 -4.27 -34.11 -8.31
C SER A 420 -3.72 -33.19 -9.39
N ILE A 421 -2.44 -32.86 -9.26
CA ILE A 421 -1.74 -31.87 -10.10
C ILE A 421 -0.66 -32.63 -10.85
N SER A 422 -0.85 -32.86 -12.14
CA SER A 422 0.16 -33.48 -12.99
C SER A 422 0.93 -32.41 -13.75
N PHE A 423 2.26 -32.42 -13.65
CA PHE A 423 3.11 -31.60 -14.51
C PHE A 423 4.46 -32.30 -14.73
N ALA A 424 5.01 -32.15 -15.94
CA ALA A 424 6.30 -32.71 -16.34
C ALA A 424 6.50 -34.20 -15.99
N GLY A 425 5.44 -35.00 -16.17
CA GLY A 425 5.45 -36.45 -15.92
C GLY A 425 5.35 -36.88 -14.45
N ALA A 426 5.29 -35.94 -13.51
CA ALA A 426 5.03 -36.21 -12.10
C ALA A 426 3.55 -35.90 -11.74
N VAL A 427 3.09 -36.47 -10.63
CA VAL A 427 1.76 -36.22 -10.07
C VAL A 427 1.89 -35.87 -8.58
N PHE A 428 1.34 -34.72 -8.20
CA PHE A 428 1.33 -34.19 -6.85
C PHE A 428 -0.12 -34.16 -6.33
N ASN A 429 -0.30 -34.25 -5.02
CA ASN A 429 -1.60 -34.15 -4.39
C ASN A 429 -1.65 -32.96 -3.43
N SER A 430 -2.67 -32.12 -3.59
CA SER A 430 -2.95 -30.99 -2.72
C SER A 430 -4.25 -31.23 -1.98
N THR A 431 -4.20 -31.36 -0.66
CA THR A 431 -5.39 -31.56 0.19
C THR A 431 -5.92 -30.25 0.76
N PHE A 432 -7.25 -30.17 0.86
CA PHE A 432 -8.01 -29.02 1.33
C PHE A 432 -8.92 -29.43 2.49
N SER A 433 -8.83 -28.68 3.59
CA SER A 433 -9.74 -28.83 4.73
C SER A 433 -11.18 -28.53 4.35
N SER A 434 -12.12 -29.17 5.04
CA SER A 434 -13.54 -28.91 4.85
C SER A 434 -13.94 -27.52 5.32
N VAL A 435 -14.99 -26.98 4.71
CA VAL A 435 -15.66 -25.74 5.10
C VAL A 435 -17.13 -25.99 5.38
N SER A 436 -17.72 -25.18 6.24
CA SER A 436 -19.18 -25.16 6.44
C SER A 436 -19.86 -24.42 5.28
N TYR A 437 -21.09 -24.80 4.96
CA TYR A 437 -21.93 -24.06 4.01
C TYR A 437 -22.77 -22.96 4.67
N ASP A 438 -22.55 -22.70 5.95
CA ASP A 438 -23.11 -21.54 6.64
C ASP A 438 -22.65 -20.23 6.00
N TYR A 439 -23.53 -19.23 5.96
CA TYR A 439 -23.31 -17.94 5.30
C TYR A 439 -22.26 -17.07 5.99
N ILE A 440 -21.96 -17.32 7.27
CA ILE A 440 -20.90 -16.62 8.03
C ILE A 440 -19.58 -17.39 8.08
N ALA A 441 -19.53 -18.60 7.55
CA ALA A 441 -18.32 -19.41 7.55
C ALA A 441 -17.36 -18.99 6.43
N THR A 442 -16.11 -19.45 6.53
CA THR A 442 -15.16 -19.36 5.42
C THR A 442 -15.77 -19.99 4.18
N TYR A 443 -15.88 -19.21 3.10
CA TYR A 443 -16.57 -19.65 1.89
C TYR A 443 -15.88 -20.84 1.21
N ALA A 444 -14.55 -20.77 1.08
CA ALA A 444 -13.71 -21.81 0.50
C ALA A 444 -12.34 -21.82 1.19
N THR A 445 -11.72 -23.00 1.30
CA THR A 445 -10.32 -23.13 1.71
C THR A 445 -9.44 -22.71 0.54
N HIS A 446 -8.48 -21.82 0.80
CA HIS A 446 -7.54 -21.29 -0.20
C HIS A 446 -6.13 -21.78 0.13
N LYS A 447 -5.40 -22.26 -0.90
CA LYS A 447 -4.06 -22.82 -0.72
C LYS A 447 -3.17 -22.51 -1.92
N ASN A 448 -1.95 -22.08 -1.62
CA ASN A 448 -0.88 -21.93 -2.60
C ASN A 448 0.02 -23.16 -2.53
N GLU A 449 0.28 -23.77 -3.68
CA GLU A 449 1.15 -24.94 -3.82
C GLU A 449 2.39 -24.58 -4.63
N ASN A 450 3.51 -25.17 -4.24
CA ASN A 450 4.80 -25.04 -4.92
C ASN A 450 5.39 -26.42 -5.13
N PHE A 451 5.69 -26.76 -6.38
CA PHE A 451 6.31 -28.02 -6.73
C PHE A 451 7.47 -27.79 -7.68
N THR A 452 8.47 -28.66 -7.62
CA THR A 452 9.58 -28.67 -8.54
C THR A 452 9.78 -30.05 -9.15
N THR A 453 10.15 -30.09 -10.41
CA THR A 453 10.53 -31.31 -11.13
C THR A 453 11.65 -30.99 -12.12
N PRO A 454 12.35 -32.00 -12.64
CA PRO A 454 13.14 -31.84 -13.86
C PRO A 454 12.24 -31.46 -15.04
N SER A 455 12.75 -30.61 -15.93
CA SER A 455 12.12 -30.21 -17.18
C SER A 455 12.04 -31.39 -18.16
N PRO A 456 10.92 -31.59 -18.89
CA PRO A 456 10.79 -32.65 -19.89
C PRO A 456 11.67 -32.39 -21.12
N SER A 457 11.75 -33.38 -22.02
CA SER A 457 12.26 -33.18 -23.38
C SER A 457 11.20 -32.51 -24.26
N GLY A 458 11.57 -31.43 -24.96
CA GLY A 458 10.69 -30.65 -25.83
C GLY A 458 10.26 -29.33 -25.20
N ASP A 459 9.54 -28.51 -25.97
CA ASP A 459 9.25 -27.11 -25.61
C ASP A 459 7.91 -26.93 -24.86
N VAL A 460 7.05 -27.95 -24.86
CA VAL A 460 5.71 -27.86 -24.27
C VAL A 460 5.67 -28.51 -22.90
N ILE A 461 5.24 -27.75 -21.89
CA ILE A 461 4.91 -28.24 -20.56
C ILE A 461 3.39 -28.25 -20.42
N ASN A 462 2.80 -29.45 -20.34
CA ASN A 462 1.39 -29.62 -20.01
C ASN A 462 1.22 -29.75 -18.49
N ILE A 463 0.23 -29.03 -17.96
CA ILE A 463 -0.22 -29.12 -16.58
C ILE A 463 -1.67 -29.58 -16.60
N LYS A 464 -1.95 -30.70 -15.94
CA LYS A 464 -3.31 -31.19 -15.74
C LYS A 464 -3.72 -31.01 -14.29
N LEU A 465 -4.82 -30.30 -14.06
CA LEU A 465 -5.47 -30.19 -12.75
C LEU A 465 -6.72 -31.08 -12.74
N THR A 466 -6.77 -32.03 -11.82
CA THR A 466 -7.95 -32.88 -11.56
C THR A 466 -8.46 -32.62 -10.14
N TYR A 467 -9.68 -32.12 -9.99
CA TYR A 467 -10.32 -31.96 -8.68
C TYR A 467 -11.00 -33.26 -8.23
N ASN A 468 -10.49 -33.84 -7.15
CA ASN A 468 -11.04 -35.03 -6.51
C ASN A 468 -12.15 -34.62 -5.53
N LYS A 469 -13.39 -34.60 -6.02
CA LYS A 469 -14.58 -34.25 -5.24
C LYS A 469 -14.80 -35.26 -4.10
N SER A 470 -15.07 -34.76 -2.90
CA SER A 470 -15.47 -35.60 -1.76
C SER A 470 -17.00 -35.79 -1.68
N THR A 471 -17.78 -34.89 -2.26
CA THR A 471 -19.24 -35.02 -2.45
C THR A 471 -19.67 -34.44 -3.80
N ALA A 472 -20.89 -34.73 -4.25
CA ALA A 472 -21.43 -34.14 -5.49
C ALA A 472 -21.52 -32.60 -5.44
N SER A 473 -21.70 -32.01 -4.24
CA SER A 473 -21.77 -30.57 -4.02
C SER A 473 -20.41 -29.88 -3.86
N SER A 474 -19.30 -30.64 -3.84
CA SER A 474 -17.97 -30.06 -3.77
C SER A 474 -17.66 -29.22 -5.00
N LEU A 475 -17.14 -28.02 -4.78
CA LEU A 475 -16.70 -27.10 -5.83
C LEU A 475 -15.24 -26.73 -5.60
N ALA A 476 -14.52 -26.41 -6.66
CA ALA A 476 -13.20 -25.84 -6.56
C ALA A 476 -12.94 -24.82 -7.67
N TRP A 477 -11.90 -24.00 -7.51
CA TRP A 477 -11.53 -22.96 -8.47
C TRP A 477 -10.03 -22.87 -8.63
N LEU A 478 -9.58 -22.51 -9.83
CA LEU A 478 -8.23 -22.05 -10.09
C LEU A 478 -8.17 -20.53 -9.95
N ASP A 479 -7.22 -20.05 -9.18
CA ASP A 479 -6.84 -18.63 -9.14
C ASP A 479 -5.77 -18.39 -10.22
N TYR A 480 -4.58 -18.97 -10.05
CA TYR A 480 -3.52 -18.89 -11.07
C TYR A 480 -2.59 -20.11 -11.10
N ILE A 481 -1.88 -20.24 -12.22
CA ILE A 481 -0.71 -21.11 -12.43
C ILE A 481 0.46 -20.24 -12.88
N THR A 482 1.65 -20.45 -12.33
CA THR A 482 2.89 -19.81 -12.75
C THR A 482 3.99 -20.85 -12.90
N LEU A 483 4.70 -20.81 -14.03
CA LEU A 483 5.88 -21.63 -14.30
C LEU A 483 7.13 -20.76 -14.37
N ASN A 484 8.20 -21.24 -13.74
CA ASN A 484 9.55 -20.72 -13.89
C ASN A 484 10.43 -21.82 -14.50
N VAL A 485 11.13 -21.50 -15.58
CA VAL A 485 11.93 -22.44 -16.37
C VAL A 485 13.26 -21.81 -16.80
N GLN A 486 14.12 -22.63 -17.39
CA GLN A 486 15.35 -22.18 -18.03
C GLN A 486 15.36 -22.58 -19.50
N ARG A 487 15.69 -21.62 -20.37
CA ARG A 487 15.72 -21.78 -21.82
C ARG A 487 17.10 -21.43 -22.36
N SER A 488 17.49 -22.08 -23.46
CA SER A 488 18.66 -21.64 -24.23
C SER A 488 18.41 -20.23 -24.75
N LEU A 489 19.43 -19.35 -24.66
CA LEU A 489 19.34 -17.95 -25.08
C LEU A 489 19.40 -17.82 -26.60
N GLU A 490 18.29 -18.18 -27.24
CA GLU A 490 18.10 -18.11 -28.68
C GLU A 490 16.85 -17.29 -28.99
N LEU A 491 16.95 -16.34 -29.92
CA LEU A 491 15.82 -15.51 -30.29
C LEU A 491 14.75 -16.36 -30.99
N THR A 492 13.51 -16.32 -30.48
CA THR A 492 12.39 -17.15 -30.98
C THR A 492 11.15 -16.37 -31.40
N SER A 493 11.15 -15.06 -31.18
CA SER A 493 10.04 -14.15 -31.49
C SER A 493 10.58 -12.79 -31.93
N ASP A 494 9.70 -11.96 -32.49
CA ASP A 494 10.03 -10.58 -32.92
C ASP A 494 10.48 -9.68 -31.76
N GLN A 495 9.96 -9.93 -30.56
CA GLN A 495 10.45 -9.35 -29.31
C GLN A 495 10.55 -10.44 -28.26
N MET A 496 11.70 -10.53 -27.58
CA MET A 496 11.95 -11.51 -26.54
C MET A 496 12.69 -10.88 -25.37
N THR A 497 12.04 -10.88 -24.22
CA THR A 497 12.66 -10.45 -22.96
C THR A 497 13.46 -11.59 -22.36
N PHE A 498 14.66 -11.30 -21.85
CA PHE A 498 15.52 -12.28 -21.20
C PHE A 498 16.28 -11.68 -20.03
N ARG A 499 16.58 -12.53 -19.04
CA ARG A 499 17.37 -12.23 -17.85
C ARG A 499 17.97 -13.52 -17.31
N SER A 500 19.07 -13.45 -16.57
CA SER A 500 19.72 -14.65 -16.02
C SER A 500 20.15 -14.44 -14.57
N ILE A 501 19.59 -15.21 -13.64
CA ILE A 501 19.99 -15.21 -12.23
C ILE A 501 21.45 -15.67 -12.07
N ASN A 502 21.91 -16.53 -12.98
CA ASN A 502 23.28 -17.02 -13.02
C ASN A 502 24.28 -15.90 -13.36
N SER A 503 23.84 -14.80 -13.97
CA SER A 503 24.70 -13.65 -14.27
C SER A 503 25.08 -12.84 -13.03
N ILE A 504 24.30 -12.91 -11.95
CA ILE A 504 24.42 -12.01 -10.81
C ILE A 504 25.68 -12.31 -9.97
N GLY A 505 26.37 -11.28 -9.51
CA GLY A 505 27.36 -11.35 -8.43
C GLY A 505 28.21 -10.09 -8.33
N ILE A 506 28.65 -9.74 -7.12
CA ILE A 506 29.46 -8.54 -6.88
C ILE A 506 30.75 -8.62 -7.72
N GLY A 507 30.96 -7.63 -8.58
CA GLY A 507 32.10 -7.55 -9.48
C GLY A 507 32.03 -8.48 -10.71
N GLU A 508 30.95 -9.24 -10.88
CA GLU A 508 30.77 -10.12 -12.04
C GLU A 508 30.59 -9.33 -13.33
N VAL A 509 31.13 -9.89 -14.42
CA VAL A 509 31.03 -9.34 -15.77
C VAL A 509 30.60 -10.46 -16.69
N SER A 510 29.34 -10.39 -17.11
CA SER A 510 28.70 -11.45 -17.90
C SER A 510 28.71 -11.10 -19.39
N GLU A 511 29.14 -12.06 -20.21
CA GLU A 511 28.98 -12.02 -21.68
C GLU A 511 27.73 -12.81 -22.06
N PHE A 512 26.75 -12.13 -22.65
CA PHE A 512 25.53 -12.73 -23.15
C PHE A 512 25.69 -13.14 -24.60
N ASN A 513 25.28 -14.37 -24.90
CA ASN A 513 25.42 -15.01 -26.19
C ASN A 513 24.04 -15.31 -26.76
N LEU A 514 23.47 -14.37 -27.51
CA LEU A 514 22.15 -14.51 -28.13
C LEU A 514 22.27 -15.11 -29.53
N SER A 515 21.86 -16.37 -29.69
CA SER A 515 21.82 -17.06 -31.00
C SER A 515 20.53 -16.75 -31.77
N ASN A 516 20.49 -17.21 -33.03
CA ASN A 516 19.39 -17.02 -33.98
C ASN A 516 19.08 -15.53 -34.28
N THR A 517 20.13 -14.72 -34.41
CA THR A 517 20.02 -13.29 -34.69
C THR A 517 20.48 -12.95 -36.11
N ASN A 518 20.01 -11.81 -36.62
CA ASN A 518 20.41 -11.23 -37.89
C ASN A 518 20.80 -9.75 -37.69
N THR A 519 21.07 -9.03 -38.79
CA THR A 519 21.48 -7.61 -38.75
C THR A 519 20.42 -6.64 -38.25
N ASP A 520 19.14 -7.06 -38.26
CA ASP A 520 18.00 -6.24 -37.85
C ASP A 520 17.68 -6.38 -36.37
N VAL A 521 18.34 -7.30 -35.65
CA VAL A 521 18.14 -7.48 -34.21
C VAL A 521 18.89 -6.38 -33.44
N GLN A 522 18.19 -5.77 -32.49
CA GLN A 522 18.75 -4.87 -31.49
C GLN A 522 18.39 -5.32 -30.08
N VAL A 523 19.23 -4.99 -29.11
CA VAL A 523 19.00 -5.29 -27.69
C VAL A 523 18.88 -3.98 -26.92
N TRP A 524 17.81 -3.84 -26.14
CA TRP A 524 17.69 -2.82 -25.10
C TRP A 524 17.83 -3.45 -23.72
N GLU A 525 18.44 -2.73 -22.80
CA GLU A 525 18.42 -3.03 -21.36
C GLU A 525 17.25 -2.25 -20.74
N ILE A 526 16.38 -2.97 -20.03
CA ILE A 526 15.08 -2.52 -19.54
C ILE A 526 14.90 -2.85 -18.04
N THR A 527 16.00 -2.87 -17.28
CA THR A 527 15.92 -3.04 -15.81
C THR A 527 15.20 -1.86 -15.16
N ASP A 528 15.38 -0.66 -15.72
CA ASP A 528 14.54 0.51 -15.48
C ASP A 528 13.65 0.71 -16.73
N PRO A 529 12.35 0.34 -16.69
CA PRO A 529 11.48 0.39 -17.86
C PRO A 529 11.22 1.82 -18.36
N GLY A 530 11.35 2.83 -17.50
CA GLY A 530 11.21 4.24 -17.90
C GLY A 530 12.47 4.82 -18.54
N ARG A 531 13.61 4.14 -18.40
CA ARG A 531 14.92 4.59 -18.88
C ARG A 531 15.69 3.45 -19.59
N PRO A 532 15.11 2.87 -20.65
CA PRO A 532 15.80 1.85 -21.41
C PRO A 532 17.11 2.36 -21.99
N LYS A 533 18.04 1.44 -22.24
CA LYS A 533 19.33 1.74 -22.89
C LYS A 533 19.56 0.85 -24.09
N ILE A 534 20.10 1.41 -25.18
CA ILE A 534 20.53 0.62 -26.33
C ILE A 534 21.86 -0.04 -26.02
N ILE A 535 21.90 -1.37 -25.99
CA ILE A 535 23.15 -2.09 -25.77
C ILE A 535 24.02 -2.03 -27.02
N GLN A 536 25.30 -1.72 -26.84
CA GLN A 536 26.29 -1.89 -27.91
C GLN A 536 26.65 -3.37 -28.05
N THR A 537 26.38 -3.94 -29.22
CA THR A 537 26.50 -5.37 -29.50
C THR A 537 27.60 -5.68 -30.52
N THR A 538 28.19 -6.87 -30.42
CA THR A 538 29.16 -7.41 -31.38
C THR A 538 28.47 -8.48 -32.23
N PRO A 539 28.11 -8.21 -33.49
CA PRO A 539 27.46 -9.19 -34.35
C PRO A 539 28.46 -10.27 -34.81
N GLN A 540 27.96 -11.50 -34.93
CA GLN A 540 28.63 -12.69 -35.45
C GLN A 540 27.63 -13.43 -36.37
N THR A 541 28.08 -14.45 -37.11
CA THR A 541 27.18 -15.26 -37.95
C THR A 541 26.12 -15.94 -37.06
N ASN A 542 24.84 -15.63 -37.30
CA ASN A 542 23.67 -16.14 -36.55
C ASN A 542 23.71 -15.92 -35.03
N LYS A 543 24.51 -14.97 -34.56
CA LYS A 543 24.72 -14.72 -33.13
C LYS A 543 25.08 -13.26 -32.88
N LEU A 544 24.66 -12.76 -31.73
CA LEU A 544 25.00 -11.44 -31.24
C LEU A 544 25.52 -11.57 -29.81
N THR A 545 26.61 -10.86 -29.50
CA THR A 545 27.18 -10.86 -28.15
C THR A 545 27.28 -9.47 -27.57
N PHE A 546 27.22 -9.38 -26.25
CA PHE A 546 27.54 -8.16 -25.51
C PHE A 546 27.97 -8.50 -24.09
N ARG A 547 28.76 -7.62 -23.48
CA ARG A 547 29.32 -7.82 -22.15
C ARG A 547 29.03 -6.65 -21.22
N LEU A 548 28.49 -6.92 -20.04
CA LEU A 548 28.12 -5.90 -19.05
C LEU A 548 28.45 -6.35 -17.62
N ASN A 549 28.60 -5.39 -16.71
CA ASN A 549 28.71 -5.67 -15.28
C ASN A 549 27.35 -6.14 -14.74
N THR A 550 27.35 -7.22 -13.99
CA THR A 550 26.13 -7.88 -13.48
C THR A 550 26.17 -8.02 -11.96
N ASP A 551 26.52 -6.93 -11.26
CA ASP A 551 26.41 -6.82 -9.80
C ASP A 551 24.98 -7.05 -9.29
N SER A 552 23.98 -6.73 -10.12
CA SER A 552 22.57 -7.00 -9.91
C SER A 552 21.96 -7.68 -11.13
N LEU A 553 20.77 -8.26 -10.97
CA LEU A 553 20.00 -8.76 -12.10
C LEU A 553 19.73 -7.62 -13.08
N ARG A 554 19.95 -7.91 -14.37
CA ARG A 554 19.58 -7.02 -15.46
C ARG A 554 18.58 -7.73 -16.37
N THR A 555 17.61 -6.97 -16.86
CA THR A 555 16.61 -7.45 -17.81
C THR A 555 16.86 -6.80 -19.16
N PHE A 556 16.78 -7.60 -20.22
CA PHE A 556 17.00 -7.17 -21.58
C PHE A 556 15.81 -7.55 -22.46
N ILE A 557 15.60 -6.79 -23.53
CA ILE A 557 14.67 -7.14 -24.59
C ILE A 557 15.43 -7.11 -25.92
N ALA A 558 15.48 -8.27 -26.59
CA ALA A 558 15.93 -8.37 -27.97
C ALA A 558 14.72 -8.20 -28.89
N TYR A 559 14.87 -7.41 -29.94
CA TYR A 559 13.78 -7.20 -30.90
C TYR A 559 14.28 -7.03 -32.33
N ASN A 560 13.42 -7.40 -33.28
CA ASN A 560 13.62 -7.12 -34.70
C ASN A 560 13.17 -5.69 -35.01
N ARG A 561 14.04 -4.88 -35.63
CA ARG A 561 13.75 -3.48 -35.99
C ARG A 561 12.61 -3.29 -36.99
N ASN A 562 12.06 -4.37 -37.53
CA ASN A 562 10.93 -4.35 -38.46
C ASN A 562 9.59 -4.74 -37.82
N SER A 563 9.57 -5.13 -36.54
CA SER A 563 8.36 -5.59 -35.85
C SER A 563 8.21 -4.93 -34.47
N PHE A 564 7.14 -4.16 -34.32
CA PHE A 564 6.85 -3.36 -33.13
C PHE A 564 5.40 -3.54 -32.70
N LEU A 565 5.15 -3.37 -31.41
CA LEU A 565 3.80 -3.27 -30.90
C LEU A 565 3.21 -1.89 -31.23
N ALA A 566 1.89 -1.80 -31.28
CA ALA A 566 1.15 -0.55 -31.48
C ALA A 566 0.29 -0.27 -30.25
N PRO A 567 0.33 0.95 -29.68
CA PRO A 567 -0.55 1.29 -28.57
C PRO A 567 -1.98 1.51 -29.05
N VAL A 568 -2.93 1.43 -28.14
CA VAL A 568 -4.32 1.83 -28.40
C VAL A 568 -4.39 3.35 -28.29
N LEU A 569 -4.79 4.00 -29.39
CA LEU A 569 -4.83 5.46 -29.54
C LEU A 569 -6.23 6.06 -29.39
N GLU A 570 -7.28 5.24 -29.51
CA GLU A 570 -8.68 5.67 -29.48
C GLU A 570 -9.50 4.83 -28.50
N GLY A 571 -10.43 5.47 -27.79
CA GLY A 571 -11.24 4.84 -26.75
C GLY A 571 -12.02 5.86 -25.94
N SER A 572 -13.05 5.43 -25.20
CA SER A 572 -13.85 6.31 -24.35
C SER A 572 -13.09 6.89 -23.15
N ASP A 573 -11.95 6.30 -22.83
CA ASP A 573 -11.03 6.64 -21.74
C ASP A 573 -9.71 7.27 -22.23
N LEU A 574 -9.59 7.55 -23.53
CA LEU A 574 -8.39 8.06 -24.20
C LEU A 574 -8.64 9.43 -24.87
N GLY A 575 -7.58 10.00 -25.44
CA GLY A 575 -7.63 11.28 -26.17
C GLY A 575 -7.16 12.47 -25.34
N ILE A 576 -7.69 13.66 -25.65
CA ILE A 576 -7.24 14.92 -25.05
C ILE A 576 -7.51 14.93 -23.54
N VAL A 577 -6.48 15.24 -22.76
CA VAL A 577 -6.57 15.41 -21.31
C VAL A 577 -6.54 16.90 -20.97
N LYS A 578 -7.50 17.34 -20.15
CA LYS A 578 -7.51 18.71 -19.63
C LYS A 578 -6.42 18.87 -18.58
N ASN A 579 -5.79 20.04 -18.53
CA ASN A 579 -4.81 20.34 -17.50
C ASN A 579 -5.43 20.24 -16.11
N GLN A 580 -4.69 19.63 -15.19
CA GLN A 580 -5.10 19.30 -13.83
C GLN A 580 -3.89 19.37 -12.89
N ASN A 581 -4.13 19.70 -11.62
CA ASN A 581 -3.05 19.91 -10.65
C ASN A 581 -3.53 19.63 -9.23
N LEU A 582 -3.83 18.36 -8.93
CA LEU A 582 -4.20 17.94 -7.57
C LEU A 582 -3.01 18.09 -6.61
N HIS A 583 -1.78 17.96 -7.10
CA HIS A 583 -0.57 18.30 -6.34
C HIS A 583 -0.55 19.76 -5.86
N GLY A 584 -1.19 20.69 -6.57
CA GLY A 584 -1.27 22.10 -6.19
C GLY A 584 -2.25 22.41 -5.06
N ILE A 585 -3.04 21.43 -4.59
CA ILE A 585 -3.97 21.63 -3.48
C ILE A 585 -3.19 21.72 -2.17
N MET A 586 -3.26 22.88 -1.52
CA MET A 586 -2.45 23.20 -0.33
C MET A 586 -3.15 22.82 0.98
N GLN A 587 -4.25 23.49 1.31
CA GLN A 587 -5.07 23.20 2.49
C GLN A 587 -6.53 23.09 2.04
N THR A 588 -7.28 22.22 2.69
CA THR A 588 -8.73 22.04 2.45
C THR A 588 -9.30 21.34 3.66
N ASP A 589 -10.49 21.75 4.11
CA ASP A 589 -11.17 21.13 5.25
C ASP A 589 -11.85 19.82 4.85
N MET A 590 -12.31 19.75 3.60
CA MET A 590 -13.03 18.60 3.07
C MET A 590 -12.66 18.31 1.62
N VAL A 591 -12.50 17.04 1.31
CA VAL A 591 -12.32 16.57 -0.07
C VAL A 591 -13.52 15.73 -0.46
N ILE A 592 -14.13 16.07 -1.60
CA ILE A 592 -15.15 15.24 -2.26
C ILE A 592 -14.49 14.63 -3.49
N VAL A 593 -14.40 13.30 -3.54
CA VAL A 593 -13.97 12.56 -4.73
C VAL A 593 -15.20 11.96 -5.38
N SER A 594 -15.47 12.30 -6.65
CA SER A 594 -16.68 11.87 -7.35
C SER A 594 -16.38 11.26 -8.71
N HIS A 595 -17.12 10.22 -9.09
CA HIS A 595 -17.05 9.72 -10.45
C HIS A 595 -17.63 10.78 -11.42
N PRO A 596 -17.08 11.00 -12.64
CA PRO A 596 -17.55 12.05 -13.55
C PRO A 596 -19.07 12.06 -13.80
N LYS A 597 -19.71 10.89 -13.84
CA LYS A 597 -21.18 10.74 -13.96
C LYS A 597 -21.99 11.43 -12.84
N PHE A 598 -21.39 11.68 -11.68
CA PHE A 598 -22.04 12.27 -10.51
C PHE A 598 -21.43 13.62 -10.10
N ILE A 599 -20.52 14.18 -10.91
CA ILE A 599 -19.79 15.40 -10.53
C ILE A 599 -20.73 16.59 -10.31
N SER A 600 -21.82 16.69 -11.09
CA SER A 600 -22.82 17.76 -10.95
C SER A 600 -23.62 17.70 -9.64
N TYR A 601 -23.83 16.51 -9.08
CA TYR A 601 -24.45 16.34 -7.76
C TYR A 601 -23.44 16.56 -6.64
N ALA A 602 -22.18 16.16 -6.84
CA ALA A 602 -21.10 16.42 -5.90
C ALA A 602 -20.83 17.94 -5.76
N GLU A 603 -20.98 18.71 -6.84
CA GLU A 603 -20.94 20.18 -6.82
C GLU A 603 -22.04 20.78 -5.94
N GLN A 604 -23.25 20.19 -5.94
CA GLN A 604 -24.34 20.64 -5.05
C GLN A 604 -24.00 20.35 -3.59
N LEU A 605 -23.45 19.17 -3.30
CA LEU A 605 -23.02 18.80 -1.95
C LEU A 605 -21.87 19.70 -1.45
N LYS A 606 -20.91 19.99 -2.33
CA LYS A 606 -19.84 20.95 -2.08
C LYS A 606 -20.41 22.30 -1.62
N LYS A 607 -21.35 22.88 -2.37
CA LYS A 607 -21.98 24.16 -2.03
C LYS A 607 -22.69 24.15 -0.68
N ILE A 608 -23.36 23.05 -0.34
CA ILE A 608 -24.01 22.91 0.98
C ILE A 608 -22.97 23.03 2.11
N HIS A 609 -21.83 22.35 1.99
CA HIS A 609 -20.77 22.41 3.00
C HIS A 609 -20.06 23.77 3.05
N GLU A 610 -19.86 24.42 1.90
CA GLU A 610 -19.32 25.78 1.85
C GLU A 610 -20.27 26.81 2.49
N GLU A 611 -21.57 26.74 2.19
CA GLU A 611 -22.57 27.71 2.64
C GLU A 611 -23.01 27.50 4.10
N HIS A 612 -23.23 26.24 4.52
CA HIS A 612 -23.80 25.93 5.84
C HIS A 612 -22.75 25.60 6.90
N ASP A 613 -21.67 24.89 6.52
CA ASP A 613 -20.64 24.45 7.46
C ASP A 613 -19.40 25.35 7.44
N GLN A 614 -19.30 26.26 6.47
CA GLN A 614 -18.17 27.19 6.28
C GLN A 614 -16.83 26.45 6.08
N LEU A 615 -16.86 25.34 5.35
CA LEU A 615 -15.69 24.52 5.03
C LEU A 615 -15.07 24.91 3.69
N GLU A 616 -13.75 24.87 3.59
CA GLU A 616 -13.04 24.90 2.29
C GLU A 616 -13.07 23.52 1.64
N VAL A 617 -13.84 23.37 0.56
CA VAL A 617 -14.12 22.07 -0.06
C VAL A 617 -13.44 21.92 -1.42
N SER A 618 -12.54 20.95 -1.53
CA SER A 618 -11.95 20.50 -2.79
C SER A 618 -12.81 19.41 -3.43
N LEU A 619 -13.41 19.69 -4.60
CA LEU A 619 -14.09 18.66 -5.40
C LEU A 619 -13.15 18.22 -6.53
N VAL A 620 -12.89 16.92 -6.60
CA VAL A 620 -12.09 16.30 -7.66
C VAL A 620 -12.80 15.09 -8.25
N SER A 621 -12.55 14.80 -9.52
CA SER A 621 -13.07 13.60 -10.16
C SER A 621 -12.14 12.39 -9.95
N THR A 622 -12.70 11.18 -10.03
CA THR A 622 -11.88 9.96 -10.00
C THR A 622 -10.87 9.92 -11.16
N VAL A 623 -11.22 10.47 -12.33
CA VAL A 623 -10.34 10.51 -13.51
C VAL A 623 -9.12 11.40 -13.25
N GLU A 624 -9.31 12.56 -12.64
CA GLU A 624 -8.20 13.45 -12.28
C GLU A 624 -7.25 12.78 -11.28
N VAL A 625 -7.81 12.15 -10.24
CA VAL A 625 -7.02 11.39 -9.26
C VAL A 625 -6.24 10.26 -9.94
N TYR A 626 -6.87 9.48 -10.82
CA TYR A 626 -6.19 8.38 -11.51
C TYR A 626 -5.05 8.90 -12.39
N ASN A 627 -5.26 9.99 -13.11
CA ASN A 627 -4.26 10.56 -14.00
C ASN A 627 -2.99 10.98 -13.26
N GLU A 628 -3.05 11.60 -12.07
CA GLU A 628 -1.85 12.03 -11.33
C GLU A 628 -1.28 10.93 -10.43
N PHE A 629 -2.12 10.10 -9.80
CA PHE A 629 -1.69 9.21 -8.72
C PHE A 629 -1.59 7.73 -9.11
N SER A 630 -2.09 7.31 -10.28
CA SER A 630 -2.00 5.92 -10.79
C SER A 630 -1.70 5.85 -12.30
N SER A 631 -1.06 6.88 -12.85
CA SER A 631 -0.72 6.93 -14.28
C SER A 631 -1.92 6.74 -15.20
N GLY A 632 -3.11 7.15 -14.78
CA GLY A 632 -4.35 7.07 -15.54
C GLY A 632 -5.12 5.76 -15.41
N ALA A 633 -4.55 4.72 -14.80
CA ALA A 633 -5.25 3.46 -14.53
C ALA A 633 -6.22 3.63 -13.35
N PRO A 634 -7.45 3.09 -13.41
CA PRO A 634 -8.29 2.99 -12.22
C PRO A 634 -7.54 2.24 -11.12
N ASP A 635 -7.40 2.81 -9.93
CA ASP A 635 -6.83 2.12 -8.76
C ASP A 635 -7.32 2.82 -7.50
N VAL A 636 -7.92 2.09 -6.56
CA VAL A 636 -8.44 2.68 -5.31
C VAL A 636 -7.34 3.24 -4.40
N SER A 637 -6.11 2.73 -4.52
CA SER A 637 -4.96 3.19 -3.76
C SER A 637 -4.53 4.60 -4.19
N SER A 638 -4.83 5.02 -5.42
CA SER A 638 -4.58 6.39 -5.89
C SER A 638 -5.37 7.43 -5.09
N ILE A 639 -6.63 7.13 -4.76
CA ILE A 639 -7.49 7.99 -3.91
C ILE A 639 -6.88 8.08 -2.51
N ARG A 640 -6.44 6.95 -1.95
CA ARG A 640 -5.73 6.92 -0.67
C ARG A 640 -4.45 7.76 -0.74
N ASN A 641 -3.66 7.65 -1.80
CA ASN A 641 -2.40 8.39 -1.97
C ASN A 641 -2.63 9.89 -2.06
N PHE A 642 -3.61 10.32 -2.84
CA PHE A 642 -4.01 11.71 -2.95
C PHE A 642 -4.39 12.29 -1.57
N LEU A 643 -5.25 11.59 -0.82
CA LEU A 643 -5.63 12.02 0.53
C LEU A 643 -4.44 11.98 1.50
N LYS A 644 -3.54 11.00 1.36
CA LYS A 644 -2.31 10.90 2.17
C LYS A 644 -1.36 12.08 1.88
N MET A 645 -1.23 12.49 0.63
CA MET A 645 -0.46 13.68 0.25
C MET A 645 -1.01 14.92 0.93
N LEU A 646 -2.33 15.16 0.86
CA LEU A 646 -2.97 16.29 1.55
C LEU A 646 -2.75 16.22 3.05
N TYR A 647 -2.92 15.03 3.65
CA TYR A 647 -2.65 14.82 5.08
C TYR A 647 -1.20 15.14 5.44
N ASP A 648 -0.22 14.70 4.64
CA ASP A 648 1.20 14.94 4.90
C ASP A 648 1.58 16.41 4.77
N ARG A 649 0.91 17.14 3.86
CA ARG A 649 1.10 18.58 3.64
C ARG A 649 0.29 19.47 4.59
N ALA A 650 -0.73 18.92 5.24
CA ALA A 650 -1.55 19.67 6.19
C ALA A 650 -0.66 20.33 7.27
N ALA A 651 -0.84 21.64 7.47
CA ALA A 651 -0.14 22.32 8.56
C ALA A 651 -0.62 21.78 9.92
N THR A 652 0.23 21.84 10.95
CA THR A 652 -0.12 21.43 12.32
C THR A 652 -1.10 22.38 13.02
N GLN A 653 -1.66 23.39 12.34
CA GLN A 653 -2.53 24.41 12.95
C GLN A 653 -3.70 24.79 12.04
N ASN A 654 -4.90 24.39 12.43
CA ASN A 654 -5.88 25.26 13.11
C ASN A 654 -6.78 24.41 14.01
#